data_AF-A0A8J7FYZ7-F1
#
_entry.id   AF-A0A8J7FYZ7-F1
#
_cell.length_a   1.000
_cell.length_b   1.000
_cell.length_c   1.000
_cell.angle_alpha   90.00
_cell.angle_beta   90.00
_cell.angle_gamma   90.00
#
_symmetry.space_group_name_H-M   'P 1'
#
loop_
_entity.id
_entity.type
_entity.pdbx_description
1 polymer ?
#
loop_
_entity_poly.entity_id
_entity_poly.type
_entity_poly.pdbx_seq_one_letter_code
_entity_poly.pdbx_strand_id
1 'polypeptide(L)'
;MSSTLQSSDDAFRSSANTVIEEKTIPALTPDSTSDLFLRHRLRIVEDLWELVLQQECGQTLVDLLRQLRSIHSSESEAAEAAAAEVLRLIENLDLNEAIRAARAFALYFQLINIVEQHYEQREQQQQYRAAYEQATGHEESIFTTDPSLIGEGEESGSPQAELLEKNLQESPARREKPATLQSLFPKLRRLNVPPRQIQQLIDNLDVRLVFTAHPTEIVRHTIRDKQRRVAKILRQLDTAEESLRALGLSSSWETEDLRDQLMDEIRLWWRTDELHQFKPTVLDEVDYALHYFHEVLFDAIPQLYQRFCRSLHTTFPGLRPPQHNFCKFGSWVGADRDGNPSVTPEVTWKTACYQRNLVLGKYINSVRNLINLLSMSLHWSDVLPDLLESLEQDQVQMPDIYEQLAIRYRQEPYRLKLAYIQRRLENTRDRSLQLYNGDYPQFEVPEINPALVYRSGKEFLDELKLIQRNLKETGLQSRELETLICQVEIYGFNLAHLDIRQESSRHSDTLAEIIAYLQILPKPYDELPEEQKCRWLATELQTRRPLIPFELPFSEKTCETIQTFRMVRTLQQEFGAEICQTYIISMSHHASDLLEVLLLAKEAGLYDPATGSGTLQVVPLFETVEDLQRAPAVMQELFELPFYRALLAGGFSGGQADSETTVHGADSPRSSVSLQEVMLGYSDSNKDSGFLSSNWEIHKAQQALQGVADRFGIALRIFHGRGGSVGRGGGPAYDAILAQPGRSIDGRIKITEQGEVLASKYNLPELALYNLETVTTAVIQASLLRSGFDDIQPWREIMEELAARSRAHYRNLIYEQPDFLDFFLQVTPIEEISQLQISSRPARRSGSKKDLSSLRAIPWVFSWTQTRFLLPSWYGVGTAIQSFLEEAPQENMKLLRYFYYKWPFFKMAISKCEMTLSKVDLQIAHHYVQELSHPEDRERLEGVFEQIANEYYLTRDLVLKITGHPRLLDGDPDLQRSVQLRNNTIVPLGFLQVSLLKRLRQHKSSAASGVIRSRYSRGELLRGALLTINGIAAGMRNTG
;
A
#
# COMPACT_ATOMS: atom_id res chain seq x y z
N MET A 1 -60.78 40.21 -10.31
CA MET A 1 -62.15 39.68 -10.16
C MET A 1 -62.07 38.47 -9.24
N SER A 2 -62.70 38.37 -8.08
CA SER A 2 -63.46 39.31 -7.25
C SER A 2 -63.52 38.72 -5.82
N SER A 3 -63.37 39.59 -4.80
CA SER A 3 -64.05 39.65 -3.49
C SER A 3 -64.19 38.38 -2.61
N THR A 4 -64.08 38.39 -1.27
CA THR A 4 -64.61 39.34 -0.24
C THR A 4 -64.04 38.88 1.14
N LEU A 5 -63.33 39.71 1.93
CA LEU A 5 -63.74 40.53 3.11
C LEU A 5 -64.04 39.79 4.45
N GLN A 6 -63.34 40.24 5.52
CA GLN A 6 -63.74 40.44 6.95
C GLN A 6 -64.15 39.19 7.79
N SER A 7 -63.99 39.09 9.12
CA SER A 7 -63.79 40.04 10.22
C SER A 7 -63.13 39.36 11.45
N SER A 8 -62.86 40.19 12.46
CA SER A 8 -62.29 39.94 13.78
C SER A 8 -63.14 39.11 14.77
N ASP A 9 -62.43 38.56 15.78
CA ASP A 9 -62.63 38.76 17.24
C ASP A 9 -62.74 37.51 18.13
N ASP A 10 -61.86 37.55 19.13
CA ASP A 10 -61.99 37.18 20.55
C ASP A 10 -62.30 35.75 21.03
N ALA A 11 -61.27 35.23 21.72
CA ALA A 11 -61.28 34.86 23.14
C ALA A 11 -61.32 33.38 23.56
N PHE A 12 -60.46 33.11 24.55
CA PHE A 12 -60.45 32.00 25.53
C PHE A 12 -60.03 30.59 25.08
N ARG A 13 -58.78 30.19 25.40
CA ARG A 13 -58.50 29.37 26.62
C ARG A 13 -57.01 29.00 26.76
N SER A 14 -56.51 29.26 27.97
CA SER A 14 -55.27 28.75 28.56
C SER A 14 -55.31 27.25 28.87
N SER A 15 -54.13 26.70 29.16
CA SER A 15 -53.75 25.35 29.68
C SER A 15 -53.21 24.41 28.60
N ALA A 16 -52.04 23.77 28.72
CA ALA A 16 -51.16 23.55 29.86
C ALA A 16 -49.68 23.44 29.38
N ASN A 17 -48.78 24.06 30.14
CA ASN A 17 -47.34 23.81 30.09
C ASN A 17 -47.03 22.45 30.72
N THR A 18 -46.26 21.62 30.05
CA THR A 18 -45.43 20.60 30.71
C THR A 18 -44.07 20.62 30.02
N VAL A 19 -43.09 21.09 30.78
CA VAL A 19 -41.68 21.21 30.41
C VAL A 19 -41.11 19.80 30.27
N ILE A 20 -40.59 19.46 29.09
CA ILE A 20 -39.72 18.30 28.89
C ILE A 20 -38.30 18.82 29.06
N GLU A 21 -37.59 18.30 30.06
CA GLU A 21 -36.17 18.56 30.31
C GLU A 21 -35.33 18.13 29.10
N GLU A 22 -34.70 19.09 28.43
CA GLU A 22 -33.58 18.84 27.52
C GLU A 22 -32.39 18.29 28.32
N LYS A 23 -32.14 16.98 28.19
CA LYS A 23 -30.89 16.39 28.65
C LYS A 23 -29.73 16.95 27.82
N THR A 24 -28.86 17.64 28.53
CA THR A 24 -27.58 18.21 28.08
C THR A 24 -26.71 17.16 27.36
N ILE A 25 -26.44 17.42 26.08
CA ILE A 25 -25.38 16.79 25.29
C ILE A 25 -24.04 17.17 25.94
N PRO A 26 -23.07 16.25 26.14
CA PRO A 26 -21.77 16.61 26.71
C PRO A 26 -21.07 17.60 25.78
N ALA A 27 -20.57 18.69 26.35
CA ALA A 27 -19.87 19.75 25.63
C ALA A 27 -18.64 19.17 24.91
N LEU A 28 -18.75 19.02 23.60
CA LEU A 28 -17.62 18.84 22.70
C LEU A 28 -16.80 20.13 22.67
N THR A 29 -15.47 19.97 22.65
CA THR A 29 -14.46 21.03 22.48
C THR A 29 -14.83 22.02 21.37
N PRO A 30 -14.43 23.30 21.44
CA PRO A 30 -14.78 24.29 20.41
C PRO A 30 -14.36 23.80 19.02
N ASP A 31 -15.34 23.55 18.15
CA ASP A 31 -15.14 23.02 16.81
C ASP A 31 -14.21 23.95 16.02
N SER A 32 -13.09 23.42 15.54
CA SER A 32 -12.22 24.15 14.62
C SER A 32 -13.00 24.55 13.36
N THR A 33 -12.66 25.69 12.74
CA THR A 33 -13.28 26.14 11.48
C THR A 33 -13.24 25.10 10.37
N SER A 34 -12.26 24.20 10.42
CA SER A 34 -12.14 23.10 9.46
C SER A 34 -13.11 21.96 9.75
N ASP A 35 -13.40 21.61 11.02
CA ASP A 35 -14.41 20.59 11.33
C ASP A 35 -15.82 21.02 10.91
N LEU A 36 -16.14 22.31 11.07
CA LEU A 36 -17.39 22.88 10.57
C LEU A 36 -17.54 22.74 9.04
N PHE A 37 -16.42 22.87 8.30
CA PHE A 37 -16.41 22.71 6.86
C PHE A 37 -16.66 21.26 6.44
N LEU A 38 -16.01 20.29 7.09
CA LEU A 38 -16.25 18.87 6.84
C LEU A 38 -17.72 18.50 7.07
N ARG A 39 -18.30 18.90 8.21
CA ARG A 39 -19.71 18.65 8.53
C ARG A 39 -20.65 19.29 7.51
N HIS A 40 -20.35 20.51 7.07
CA HIS A 40 -21.13 21.19 6.03
C HIS A 40 -21.13 20.41 4.70
N ARG A 41 -19.95 19.92 4.26
CA ARG A 41 -19.82 19.14 3.03
C ARG A 41 -20.49 17.77 3.13
N LEU A 42 -20.33 17.07 4.25
CA LEU A 42 -21.02 15.81 4.52
C LEU A 42 -22.54 16.00 4.40
N ARG A 43 -23.08 17.08 4.98
CA ARG A 43 -24.51 17.38 4.92
C ARG A 43 -25.00 17.65 3.49
N ILE A 44 -24.28 18.43 2.70
CA ILE A 44 -24.66 18.67 1.29
C ILE A 44 -24.73 17.35 0.52
N VAL A 45 -23.71 16.51 0.66
CA VAL A 45 -23.65 15.23 -0.07
C VAL A 45 -24.74 14.26 0.40
N GLU A 46 -25.03 14.25 1.71
CA GLU A 46 -26.12 13.48 2.30
C GLU A 46 -27.49 13.95 1.79
N ASP A 47 -27.77 15.25 1.79
CA ASP A 47 -29.03 15.83 1.29
C ASP A 47 -29.23 15.47 -0.19
N LEU A 48 -28.19 15.59 -1.03
CA LEU A 48 -28.24 15.22 -2.44
C LEU A 48 -28.45 13.72 -2.65
N TRP A 49 -27.78 12.88 -1.87
CA TRP A 49 -27.95 11.43 -1.92
C TRP A 49 -29.37 11.00 -1.52
N GLU A 50 -29.92 11.56 -0.44
CA GLU A 50 -31.30 11.30 -0.03
C GLU A 50 -32.31 11.77 -1.08
N LEU A 51 -32.10 12.94 -1.69
CA LEU A 51 -32.92 13.44 -2.81
C LEU A 51 -32.93 12.47 -3.99
N VAL A 52 -31.75 11.97 -4.39
CA VAL A 52 -31.63 10.97 -5.46
C VAL A 52 -32.39 9.70 -5.08
N LEU A 53 -32.22 9.18 -3.87
CA LEU A 53 -32.93 7.97 -3.43
C LEU A 53 -34.45 8.18 -3.35
N GLN A 54 -34.90 9.33 -2.87
CA GLN A 54 -36.31 9.68 -2.80
C GLN A 54 -36.94 9.69 -4.21
N GLN A 55 -36.25 10.26 -5.20
CA GLN A 55 -36.71 10.31 -6.58
C GLN A 55 -36.69 8.93 -7.27
N GLU A 56 -35.68 8.10 -6.97
CA GLU A 56 -35.48 6.81 -7.65
C GLU A 56 -36.23 5.65 -6.98
N CYS A 57 -36.43 5.70 -5.66
CA CYS A 57 -36.94 4.59 -4.84
C CYS A 57 -38.13 4.95 -3.95
N GLY A 58 -38.47 6.23 -3.82
CA GLY A 58 -39.57 6.71 -2.96
C GLY A 58 -39.17 6.95 -1.51
N GLN A 59 -40.08 7.60 -0.76
CA GLN A 59 -39.84 8.02 0.63
C GLN A 59 -39.62 6.85 1.60
N THR A 60 -40.29 5.72 1.38
CA THR A 60 -40.23 4.54 2.25
C THR A 60 -38.81 4.00 2.43
N LEU A 61 -37.99 3.98 1.36
CA LEU A 61 -36.60 3.53 1.46
C LEU A 61 -35.75 4.53 2.25
N VAL A 62 -35.96 5.84 2.07
CA VAL A 62 -35.23 6.87 2.79
C VAL A 62 -35.54 6.80 4.29
N ASP A 63 -36.82 6.62 4.64
CA ASP A 63 -37.24 6.47 6.04
C ASP A 63 -36.65 5.20 6.67
N LEU A 64 -36.64 4.09 5.92
CA LEU A 64 -35.97 2.85 6.32
C LEU A 64 -34.48 3.09 6.60
N LEU A 65 -33.76 3.75 5.68
CA LEU A 65 -32.33 4.02 5.85
C LEU A 65 -32.04 4.91 7.05
N ARG A 66 -32.89 5.92 7.32
CA ARG A 66 -32.79 6.78 8.50
C ARG A 66 -33.00 5.99 9.80
N GLN A 67 -33.99 5.11 9.83
CA GLN A 67 -34.21 4.21 10.97
C GLN A 67 -33.02 3.27 11.17
N LEU A 68 -32.50 2.66 10.10
CA LEU A 68 -31.32 1.79 10.17
C LEU A 68 -30.07 2.54 10.65
N ARG A 69 -29.88 3.82 10.29
CA ARG A 69 -28.77 4.66 10.80
C ARG A 69 -28.91 5.08 12.25
N SER A 70 -30.14 5.12 12.78
CA SER A 70 -30.38 5.39 14.19
C SER A 70 -30.00 4.24 15.13
N ILE A 71 -29.56 3.09 14.60
CA ILE A 71 -28.92 2.04 15.41
C ILE A 71 -27.62 2.63 15.97
N HIS A 72 -27.65 3.06 17.22
CA HIS A 72 -26.47 3.56 17.92
C HIS A 72 -25.84 2.38 18.67
N SER A 73 -24.57 2.08 18.37
CA SER A 73 -23.74 1.15 19.15
C SER A 73 -23.35 1.80 20.48
N SER A 74 -24.30 1.96 21.40
CA SER A 74 -24.02 2.38 22.77
C SER A 74 -24.39 1.27 23.74
N GLU A 75 -23.52 0.98 24.69
CA GLU A 75 -23.69 0.02 25.81
C GLU A 75 -24.74 0.50 26.84
N SER A 76 -25.89 1.00 26.37
CA SER A 76 -27.00 1.47 27.20
C SER A 76 -28.21 0.58 26.95
N GLU A 77 -28.91 0.14 28.00
CA GLU A 77 -30.10 -0.72 27.91
C GLU A 77 -31.18 -0.16 26.96
N ALA A 78 -31.28 1.18 26.84
CA ALA A 78 -32.21 1.83 25.92
C ALA A 78 -31.82 1.67 24.43
N ALA A 79 -30.52 1.53 24.14
CA ALA A 79 -30.02 1.30 22.80
C ALA A 79 -30.12 -0.18 22.38
N GLU A 80 -30.02 -1.12 23.32
CA GLU A 80 -30.27 -2.54 23.05
C GLU A 80 -31.73 -2.81 22.64
N ALA A 81 -32.69 -2.17 23.30
CA ALA A 81 -34.11 -2.29 22.93
C ALA A 81 -34.39 -1.72 21.53
N ALA A 82 -33.81 -0.55 21.19
CA ALA A 82 -33.91 0.04 19.86
C ALA A 82 -33.22 -0.82 18.79
N ALA A 83 -32.06 -1.40 19.10
CA ALA A 83 -31.37 -2.33 18.20
C ALA A 83 -32.20 -3.59 17.94
N ALA A 84 -32.88 -4.14 18.95
CA ALA A 84 -33.75 -5.30 18.81
C ALA A 84 -34.98 -5.05 17.90
N GLU A 85 -35.56 -3.85 17.97
CA GLU A 85 -36.67 -3.45 17.09
C GLU A 85 -36.21 -3.33 15.63
N VAL A 86 -35.05 -2.73 15.40
CA VAL A 86 -34.47 -2.58 14.06
C VAL A 86 -34.00 -3.93 13.49
N LEU A 87 -33.47 -4.83 14.32
CA LEU A 87 -33.13 -6.20 13.93
C LEU A 87 -34.36 -6.96 13.40
N ARG A 88 -35.49 -6.89 14.12
CA ARG A 88 -36.76 -7.48 13.63
C ARG A 88 -37.20 -6.86 12.31
N LEU A 89 -36.97 -5.56 12.14
CA LEU A 89 -37.27 -4.89 10.89
C LEU A 89 -36.42 -5.45 9.73
N ILE A 90 -35.11 -5.60 9.92
CA ILE A 90 -34.18 -6.21 8.94
C ILE A 90 -34.58 -7.64 8.59
N GLU A 91 -34.99 -8.45 9.57
CA GLU A 91 -35.43 -9.82 9.32
C GLU A 91 -36.70 -9.88 8.45
N ASN A 92 -37.58 -8.89 8.59
CA ASN A 92 -38.85 -8.79 7.86
C ASN A 92 -38.72 -8.17 6.46
N LEU A 93 -37.59 -7.52 6.12
CA LEU A 93 -37.35 -6.95 4.79
C LEU A 93 -37.42 -8.02 3.71
N ASP A 94 -38.08 -7.73 2.59
CA ASP A 94 -37.96 -8.61 1.42
C ASP A 94 -36.53 -8.56 0.84
N LEU A 95 -36.19 -9.48 -0.06
CA LEU A 95 -34.83 -9.54 -0.61
C LEU A 95 -34.48 -8.29 -1.42
N ASN A 96 -35.43 -7.72 -2.16
CA ASN A 96 -35.19 -6.55 -3.00
C ASN A 96 -34.95 -5.31 -2.14
N GLU A 97 -35.71 -5.14 -1.06
CA GLU A 97 -35.55 -4.09 -0.07
C GLU A 97 -34.20 -4.21 0.64
N ALA A 98 -33.82 -5.42 1.08
CA ALA A 98 -32.52 -5.66 1.71
C ALA A 98 -31.35 -5.35 0.76
N ILE A 99 -31.44 -5.76 -0.51
CA ILE A 99 -30.40 -5.46 -1.52
C ILE A 99 -30.34 -3.95 -1.81
N ARG A 100 -31.49 -3.27 -1.97
CA ARG A 100 -31.53 -1.82 -2.19
C ARG A 100 -30.97 -1.05 -1.00
N ALA A 101 -31.31 -1.44 0.22
CA ALA A 101 -30.78 -0.85 1.43
C ALA A 101 -29.26 -1.05 1.54
N ALA A 102 -28.77 -2.27 1.32
CA ALA A 102 -27.34 -2.57 1.32
C ALA A 102 -26.58 -1.72 0.27
N ARG A 103 -27.14 -1.60 -0.94
CA ARG A 103 -26.54 -0.77 -2.00
C ARG A 103 -26.57 0.72 -1.67
N ALA A 104 -27.65 1.21 -1.07
CA ALA A 104 -27.76 2.60 -0.66
C ALA A 104 -26.71 2.96 0.40
N PHE A 105 -26.51 2.08 1.39
CA PHE A 105 -25.44 2.24 2.37
C PHE A 105 -24.04 2.15 1.76
N ALA A 106 -23.80 1.21 0.85
CA ALA A 106 -22.53 1.10 0.15
C ALA A 106 -22.22 2.39 -0.64
N LEU A 107 -23.17 2.93 -1.39
CA LEU A 107 -23.00 4.19 -2.14
C LEU A 107 -22.74 5.38 -1.20
N TYR A 108 -23.57 5.55 -0.17
CA TYR A 108 -23.42 6.65 0.79
C TYR A 108 -22.05 6.60 1.49
N PHE A 109 -21.61 5.41 1.87
CA PHE A 109 -20.29 5.19 2.44
C PHE A 109 -19.16 5.61 1.48
N GLN A 110 -19.25 5.23 0.20
CA GLN A 110 -18.27 5.65 -0.82
C GLN A 110 -18.25 7.17 -0.99
N LEU A 111 -19.40 7.84 -0.94
CA LEU A 111 -19.48 9.30 -1.00
C LEU A 111 -18.84 9.97 0.23
N ILE A 112 -19.13 9.49 1.45
CA ILE A 112 -18.49 9.98 2.67
C ILE A 112 -16.97 9.86 2.59
N ASN A 113 -16.45 8.73 2.09
CA ASN A 113 -15.01 8.55 1.93
C ASN A 113 -14.38 9.61 1.01
N ILE A 114 -15.05 9.96 -0.09
CA ILE A 114 -14.53 10.98 -1.01
C ILE A 114 -14.50 12.34 -0.32
N VAL A 115 -15.55 12.69 0.43
CA VAL A 115 -15.62 13.95 1.18
C VAL A 115 -14.52 14.02 2.24
N GLU A 116 -14.32 12.94 3.00
CA GLU A 116 -13.27 12.82 4.00
C GLU A 116 -11.87 12.97 3.37
N GLN A 117 -11.58 12.23 2.30
CA GLN A 117 -10.31 12.30 1.58
C GLN A 117 -10.03 13.70 1.02
N HIS A 118 -11.06 14.34 0.45
CA HIS A 118 -10.96 15.71 -0.07
C HIS A 118 -10.68 16.72 1.05
N TYR A 119 -11.30 16.54 2.22
CA TYR A 119 -11.05 17.36 3.40
C TYR A 119 -9.62 17.17 3.95
N GLU A 120 -9.17 15.93 4.11
CA GLU A 120 -7.80 15.61 4.55
C GLU A 120 -6.76 16.25 3.61
N GLN A 121 -6.97 16.14 2.30
CA GLN A 121 -6.12 16.76 1.29
C GLN A 121 -6.03 18.29 1.47
N ARG A 122 -7.17 18.95 1.69
CA ARG A 122 -7.22 20.40 1.88
C ARG A 122 -6.44 20.84 3.11
N GLU A 123 -6.63 20.15 4.24
CA GLU A 123 -5.89 20.38 5.48
C GLU A 123 -4.37 20.22 5.27
N GLN A 124 -3.95 19.15 4.57
CA GLN A 124 -2.55 18.92 4.25
C GLN A 124 -1.95 20.04 3.39
N GLN A 125 -2.69 20.55 2.39
CA GLN A 125 -2.23 21.66 1.56
C GLN A 125 -2.07 22.96 2.34
N GLN A 126 -3.02 23.27 3.23
CA GLN A 126 -2.93 24.46 4.09
C GLN A 126 -1.71 24.38 5.00
N GLN A 127 -1.44 23.21 5.59
CA GLN A 127 -0.26 22.98 6.42
C GLN A 127 1.03 23.12 5.61
N TYR A 128 1.10 22.58 4.39
CA TYR A 128 2.27 22.73 3.53
C TYR A 128 2.56 24.21 3.22
N ARG A 129 1.52 25.00 2.93
CA ARG A 129 1.65 26.45 2.70
C ARG A 129 2.15 27.18 3.95
N ALA A 130 1.56 26.88 5.11
CA ALA A 130 1.99 27.48 6.38
C ALA A 130 3.45 27.13 6.73
N ALA A 131 3.86 25.88 6.52
CA ALA A 131 5.24 25.45 6.75
C ALA A 131 6.24 26.13 5.80
N TYR A 132 5.83 26.36 4.55
CA TYR A 132 6.63 27.11 3.59
C TYR A 132 6.83 28.57 4.04
N GLU A 133 5.74 29.27 4.42
CA GLU A 133 5.80 30.65 4.91
C GLU A 133 6.71 30.79 6.15
N GLN A 134 6.61 29.85 7.09
CA GLN A 134 7.48 29.84 8.29
C GLN A 134 8.95 29.65 7.94
N ALA A 135 9.26 28.77 7.00
CA ALA A 135 10.63 28.49 6.57
C ALA A 135 11.25 29.68 5.82
N THR A 136 10.47 30.42 5.04
CA THR A 136 10.93 31.61 4.31
C THR A 136 10.94 32.88 5.16
N GLY A 137 10.06 33.00 6.16
CA GLY A 137 9.94 34.19 7.00
C GLY A 137 11.03 34.34 8.08
N HIS A 138 11.86 33.32 8.31
CA HIS A 138 12.96 33.37 9.30
C HIS A 138 14.23 34.10 8.80
N GLU A 139 14.25 34.66 7.58
CA GLU A 139 15.38 35.47 7.12
C GLU A 139 15.38 36.91 7.66
N GLU A 140 14.26 37.44 8.21
CA GLU A 140 14.17 38.86 8.59
C GLU A 140 14.26 39.19 10.09
N SER A 141 14.33 38.21 11.02
CA SER A 141 14.28 38.52 12.48
C SER A 141 15.47 38.04 13.32
N ILE A 142 16.59 37.64 12.74
CA ILE A 142 17.79 37.23 13.50
C ILE A 142 18.72 38.43 13.75
N PHE A 143 18.23 39.46 14.42
CA PHE A 143 19.08 40.42 15.15
C PHE A 143 18.25 41.08 16.25
N THR A 144 18.23 40.46 17.42
CA THR A 144 18.24 41.09 18.76
C THR A 144 17.90 40.01 19.80
N THR A 145 18.92 39.42 20.42
CA THR A 145 18.76 38.74 21.70
C THR A 145 19.79 39.30 22.67
N ASP A 146 19.26 40.02 23.64
CA ASP A 146 19.94 40.69 24.74
C ASP A 146 20.45 39.64 25.75
N PRO A 147 21.75 39.54 26.03
CA PRO A 147 22.33 38.57 26.94
C PRO A 147 22.37 39.13 28.37
N SER A 148 21.22 39.20 29.03
CA SER A 148 21.20 39.40 30.48
C SER A 148 20.01 38.68 31.08
N LEU A 149 20.26 37.48 31.64
CA LEU A 149 19.53 36.83 32.74
C LEU A 149 20.11 35.41 32.92
N ILE A 150 21.35 35.33 33.42
CA ILE A 150 21.87 34.11 34.05
C ILE A 150 22.06 34.47 35.53
N GLY A 151 21.16 33.94 36.37
CA GLY A 151 21.26 34.01 37.82
C GLY A 151 21.45 32.59 38.36
N GLU A 152 22.53 32.42 39.12
CA GLU A 152 22.97 31.20 39.79
C GLU A 152 22.03 30.78 40.94
N GLY A 153 21.98 29.48 41.23
CA GLY A 153 21.35 28.91 42.43
C GLY A 153 21.72 27.43 42.61
N GLU A 154 22.49 27.15 43.67
CA GLU A 154 23.12 25.88 44.05
C GLU A 154 22.17 24.77 44.57
N GLU A 155 22.78 23.59 44.70
CA GLU A 155 22.32 22.22 44.99
C GLU A 155 21.49 21.98 46.27
N SER A 156 20.58 20.99 46.23
CA SER A 156 20.60 19.79 47.11
C SER A 156 19.33 18.93 46.97
N GLY A 157 19.50 17.59 46.95
CA GLY A 157 18.43 16.61 47.21
C GLY A 157 17.98 15.75 46.02
N SER A 158 18.14 14.43 46.15
CA SER A 158 17.84 13.33 45.20
C SER A 158 16.81 13.59 44.08
N PRO A 159 17.22 13.71 42.80
CA PRO A 159 16.32 14.12 41.73
C PRO A 159 16.20 13.08 40.60
N GLN A 160 15.98 11.79 40.89
CA GLN A 160 15.79 10.78 39.83
C GLN A 160 14.35 10.24 39.73
N ALA A 161 13.58 10.20 40.83
CA ALA A 161 12.18 9.75 40.79
C ALA A 161 11.17 10.88 40.50
N GLU A 162 11.40 12.10 41.00
CA GLU A 162 10.50 13.25 40.76
C GLU A 162 10.71 13.91 39.38
N LEU A 163 11.90 13.77 38.78
CA LEU A 163 12.17 14.20 37.41
C LEU A 163 11.47 13.30 36.38
N LEU A 164 11.17 12.04 36.73
CA LEU A 164 10.33 11.13 35.94
C LEU A 164 8.88 11.61 35.90
N GLU A 165 8.32 12.04 37.04
CA GLU A 165 6.94 12.56 37.09
C GLU A 165 6.81 13.95 36.44
N LYS A 166 7.80 14.84 36.58
CA LYS A 166 7.78 16.15 35.92
C LYS A 166 7.88 16.08 34.40
N ASN A 167 8.66 15.14 33.84
CA ASN A 167 8.72 14.93 32.39
C ASN A 167 7.49 14.18 31.83
N LEU A 168 6.73 13.47 32.68
CA LEU A 168 5.45 12.84 32.32
C LEU A 168 4.27 13.83 32.33
N GLN A 169 4.42 14.99 33.00
CA GLN A 169 3.39 16.03 33.09
C GLN A 169 3.44 17.09 31.97
N GLU A 170 4.36 17.00 31.02
CA GLU A 170 4.21 17.72 29.75
C GLU A 170 2.97 17.18 29.03
N SER A 171 2.06 18.08 28.66
CA SER A 171 0.75 17.82 28.03
C SER A 171 0.74 16.56 27.15
N PRO A 172 -0.33 15.73 27.21
CA PRO A 172 -0.42 14.51 26.42
C PRO A 172 -0.06 14.84 24.99
N ALA A 173 1.05 14.26 24.54
CA ALA A 173 1.73 14.61 23.30
C ALA A 173 0.73 14.53 22.16
N ARG A 174 0.20 15.68 21.72
CA ARG A 174 -0.43 15.79 20.40
C ARG A 174 0.57 15.19 19.44
N ARG A 175 0.14 14.17 18.69
CA ARG A 175 0.94 13.56 17.63
C ARG A 175 1.60 14.67 16.82
N GLU A 176 2.94 14.71 16.78
CA GLU A 176 3.63 15.52 15.78
C GLU A 176 3.14 14.99 14.42
N LYS A 177 2.34 15.79 13.70
CA LYS A 177 1.81 15.40 12.39
C LYS A 177 2.98 15.00 11.47
N PRO A 178 2.77 14.04 10.53
CA PRO A 178 3.85 13.49 9.73
C PRO A 178 4.67 14.60 9.05
N ALA A 179 6.00 14.56 9.22
CA ALA A 179 6.89 15.59 8.71
C ALA A 179 6.97 15.49 7.18
N THR A 180 6.95 16.63 6.51
CA THR A 180 7.28 16.78 5.08
C THR A 180 8.77 17.07 4.93
N LEU A 181 9.29 17.04 3.70
CA LEU A 181 10.71 17.39 3.48
C LEU A 181 11.00 18.84 3.92
N GLN A 182 9.99 19.71 3.76
CA GLN A 182 10.03 21.11 4.19
C GLN A 182 10.22 21.27 5.71
N SER A 183 9.68 20.36 6.53
CA SER A 183 9.87 20.42 7.99
C SER A 183 11.06 19.58 8.47
N LEU A 184 11.42 18.51 7.77
CA LEU A 184 12.54 17.63 8.13
C LEU A 184 13.89 18.32 8.01
N PHE A 185 14.21 18.95 6.88
CA PHE A 185 15.56 19.54 6.72
C PHE A 185 15.85 20.62 7.77
N PRO A 186 14.93 21.57 8.08
CA PRO A 186 15.12 22.50 9.20
C PRO A 186 15.29 21.80 10.55
N LYS A 187 14.56 20.70 10.81
CA LYS A 187 14.74 19.88 12.01
C LYS A 187 16.14 19.28 12.09
N LEU A 188 16.65 18.70 10.99
CA LEU A 188 18.01 18.17 10.92
C LEU A 188 19.08 19.26 11.14
N ARG A 189 18.84 20.48 10.61
CA ARG A 189 19.71 21.63 10.85
C ARG A 189 19.71 22.06 12.32
N ARG A 190 18.55 22.13 12.97
CA ARG A 190 18.42 22.44 14.41
C ARG A 190 19.10 21.40 15.30
N LEU A 191 19.05 20.13 14.90
CA LEU A 191 19.73 19.02 15.59
C LEU A 191 21.23 18.90 15.27
N ASN A 192 21.79 19.85 14.48
CA ASN A 192 23.19 19.88 14.09
C ASN A 192 23.69 18.59 13.41
N VAL A 193 22.83 17.94 12.60
CA VAL A 193 23.25 16.75 11.84
C VAL A 193 24.30 17.16 10.79
N PRO A 194 25.47 16.50 10.73
CA PRO A 194 26.54 16.87 9.80
C PRO A 194 26.09 16.81 8.32
N PRO A 195 26.28 17.88 7.51
CA PRO A 195 25.88 17.90 6.10
C PRO A 195 26.48 16.76 5.26
N ARG A 196 27.68 16.29 5.60
CA ARG A 196 28.33 15.15 4.94
C ARG A 196 27.54 13.84 5.11
N GLN A 197 26.99 13.59 6.30
CA GLN A 197 26.17 12.42 6.56
C GLN A 197 24.85 12.49 5.78
N ILE A 198 24.26 13.69 5.70
CA ILE A 198 23.07 13.94 4.90
C ILE A 198 23.36 13.66 3.41
N GLN A 199 24.46 14.18 2.86
CA GLN A 199 24.84 13.92 1.46
C GLN A 199 25.05 12.44 1.18
N GLN A 200 25.78 11.73 2.05
CA GLN A 200 26.05 10.29 1.88
C GLN A 200 24.76 9.46 1.85
N LEU A 201 23.78 9.83 2.68
CA LEU A 201 22.47 9.18 2.68
C LEU A 201 21.67 9.51 1.41
N ILE A 202 21.64 10.79 1.01
CA ILE A 202 20.93 11.25 -0.20
C ILE A 202 21.48 10.58 -1.46
N ASP A 203 22.81 10.46 -1.57
CA ASP A 203 23.48 9.83 -2.72
C ASP A 203 23.11 8.32 -2.86
N ASN A 204 22.68 7.68 -1.78
CA ASN A 204 22.37 6.24 -1.72
C ASN A 204 20.87 5.94 -1.50
N LEU A 205 20.01 6.96 -1.57
CA LEU A 205 18.58 6.82 -1.30
C LEU A 205 17.90 5.92 -2.36
N ASP A 206 17.29 4.82 -1.93
CA ASP A 206 16.58 3.86 -2.78
C ASP A 206 15.25 3.46 -2.12
N VAL A 207 14.18 4.15 -2.48
CA VAL A 207 12.81 3.90 -2.01
C VAL A 207 12.04 3.17 -3.12
N ARG A 208 11.61 1.94 -2.85
CA ARG A 208 10.88 1.12 -3.83
C ARG A 208 9.49 0.77 -3.35
N LEU A 209 8.47 1.15 -4.12
CA LEU A 209 7.06 0.89 -3.80
C LEU A 209 6.48 -0.13 -4.77
N VAL A 210 6.10 -1.30 -4.27
CA VAL A 210 5.73 -2.46 -5.10
C VAL A 210 4.24 -2.70 -5.06
N PHE A 211 3.57 -2.46 -6.18
CA PHE A 211 2.13 -2.56 -6.31
C PHE A 211 1.69 -4.00 -6.39
N THR A 212 0.57 -4.30 -5.76
CA THR A 212 0.00 -5.65 -5.74
C THR A 212 -1.49 -5.62 -6.07
N ALA A 213 -2.00 -6.72 -6.61
CA ALA A 213 -3.40 -6.81 -7.03
C ALA A 213 -4.34 -6.64 -5.83
N HIS A 214 -5.47 -5.98 -6.04
CA HIS A 214 -6.44 -5.80 -4.97
C HIS A 214 -7.06 -7.15 -4.58
N PRO A 215 -6.95 -7.58 -3.31
CA PRO A 215 -7.38 -8.92 -2.91
C PRO A 215 -8.89 -9.11 -2.93
N THR A 216 -9.68 -8.02 -2.83
CA THR A 216 -11.14 -8.05 -2.62
C THR A 216 -11.97 -7.01 -3.40
N GLU A 217 -11.39 -6.14 -4.23
CA GLU A 217 -12.13 -5.01 -4.81
C GLU A 217 -12.76 -5.41 -6.12
N ILE A 218 -14.08 -5.50 -6.06
CA ILE A 218 -14.95 -5.86 -7.17
C ILE A 218 -15.42 -4.59 -7.90
N VAL A 219 -14.88 -3.42 -7.54
CA VAL A 219 -15.29 -2.10 -8.02
C VAL A 219 -14.73 -1.85 -9.42
N ARG A 220 -15.62 -1.62 -10.37
CA ARG A 220 -15.28 -1.38 -11.79
C ARG A 220 -14.56 -0.04 -11.99
N HIS A 221 -13.74 0.07 -13.04
CA HIS A 221 -13.15 1.35 -13.47
C HIS A 221 -14.16 2.48 -13.58
N THR A 222 -15.34 2.17 -14.12
CA THR A 222 -16.44 3.12 -14.27
C THR A 222 -16.85 3.77 -12.94
N ILE A 223 -16.71 3.06 -11.82
CA ILE A 223 -16.99 3.59 -10.48
C ILE A 223 -15.82 4.46 -9.98
N ARG A 224 -14.57 4.05 -10.20
CA ARG A 224 -13.40 4.90 -9.87
C ARG A 224 -13.41 6.22 -10.64
N ASP A 225 -13.82 6.19 -11.91
CA ASP A 225 -13.99 7.41 -12.70
C ASP A 225 -15.08 8.32 -12.12
N LYS A 226 -16.19 7.75 -11.63
CA LYS A 226 -17.24 8.49 -10.92
C LYS A 226 -16.71 9.11 -9.62
N GLN A 227 -15.94 8.35 -8.82
CA GLN A 227 -15.30 8.87 -7.60
C GLN A 227 -14.42 10.08 -7.90
N ARG A 228 -13.58 10.00 -8.95
CA ARG A 228 -12.70 11.11 -9.37
C ARG A 228 -13.49 12.30 -9.89
N ARG A 229 -14.59 12.09 -10.63
CA ARG A 229 -15.48 13.18 -11.06
C ARG A 229 -16.15 13.86 -9.88
N VAL A 230 -16.68 13.10 -8.92
CA VAL A 230 -17.25 13.65 -7.67
C VAL A 230 -16.22 14.47 -6.92
N ALA A 231 -15.00 13.96 -6.72
CA ALA A 231 -13.91 14.69 -6.07
C ALA A 231 -13.56 16.00 -6.81
N LYS A 232 -13.53 15.96 -8.15
CA LYS A 232 -13.29 17.15 -8.98
C LYS A 232 -14.39 18.20 -8.81
N ILE A 233 -15.66 17.78 -8.84
CA ILE A 233 -16.82 18.67 -8.66
C ILE A 233 -16.78 19.31 -7.26
N LEU A 234 -16.50 18.52 -6.21
CA LEU A 234 -16.37 19.03 -4.84
C LEU A 234 -15.27 20.09 -4.74
N ARG A 235 -14.11 19.88 -5.36
CA ARG A 235 -13.03 20.87 -5.40
C ARG A 235 -13.42 22.16 -6.15
N GLN A 236 -14.14 22.04 -7.25
CA GLN A 236 -14.65 23.20 -7.99
C GLN A 236 -15.68 23.96 -7.16
N LEU A 237 -16.57 23.25 -6.46
CA LEU A 237 -17.57 23.81 -5.58
C LEU A 237 -16.93 24.58 -4.41
N ASP A 238 -15.86 24.04 -3.82
CA ASP A 238 -15.08 24.72 -2.80
C ASP A 238 -14.48 26.04 -3.29
N THR A 239 -13.87 26.01 -4.48
CA THR A 239 -13.22 27.18 -5.07
C THR A 239 -14.24 28.27 -5.39
N ALA A 240 -15.40 27.88 -5.93
CA ALA A 240 -16.50 28.79 -6.21
C ALA A 240 -17.08 29.39 -4.92
N GLU A 241 -17.34 28.57 -3.88
CA GLU A 241 -17.88 29.06 -2.61
C GLU A 241 -16.88 29.95 -1.84
N GLU A 242 -15.58 29.67 -1.89
CA GLU A 242 -14.54 30.56 -1.34
C GLU A 242 -14.50 31.91 -2.06
N SER A 243 -14.58 31.88 -3.38
CA SER A 243 -14.62 33.10 -4.20
C SER A 243 -15.86 33.93 -3.87
N LEU A 244 -17.01 33.29 -3.65
CA LEU A 244 -18.24 33.97 -3.21
C LEU A 244 -18.12 34.57 -1.81
N ARG A 245 -17.53 33.83 -0.86
CA ARG A 245 -17.28 34.35 0.50
C ARG A 245 -16.36 35.57 0.46
N ALA A 246 -15.32 35.55 -0.38
CA ALA A 246 -14.44 36.70 -0.57
C ALA A 246 -15.16 37.92 -1.17
N LEU A 247 -16.21 37.71 -1.97
CA LEU A 247 -17.04 38.75 -2.59
C LEU A 247 -18.27 39.15 -1.75
N GLY A 248 -18.54 38.48 -0.62
CA GLY A 248 -19.70 38.74 0.23
C GLY A 248 -21.06 38.34 -0.37
N LEU A 249 -21.07 37.42 -1.34
CA LEU A 249 -22.29 36.94 -2.02
C LEU A 249 -22.80 35.62 -1.40
N SER A 250 -24.12 35.39 -1.44
CA SER A 250 -24.76 34.22 -0.81
C SER A 250 -25.08 33.06 -1.77
N SER A 251 -25.25 33.31 -3.07
CA SER A 251 -25.44 32.28 -4.11
C SER A 251 -24.84 32.72 -5.44
N SER A 252 -24.43 31.75 -6.27
CA SER A 252 -24.12 31.96 -7.68
C SER A 252 -24.65 30.82 -8.54
N TRP A 253 -24.93 31.15 -9.81
CA TRP A 253 -25.30 30.16 -10.83
C TRP A 253 -24.23 29.08 -10.99
N GLU A 254 -22.94 29.41 -10.77
CA GLU A 254 -21.83 28.45 -10.82
C GLU A 254 -21.93 27.43 -9.67
N THR A 255 -22.25 27.86 -8.45
CA THR A 255 -22.43 26.93 -7.32
C THR A 255 -23.68 26.08 -7.45
N GLU A 256 -24.76 26.61 -8.03
CA GLU A 256 -25.99 25.87 -8.31
C GLU A 256 -25.74 24.80 -9.39
N ASP A 257 -25.10 25.18 -10.50
CA ASP A 257 -24.74 24.26 -11.59
C ASP A 257 -23.81 23.12 -11.11
N LEU A 258 -22.83 23.41 -10.26
CA LEU A 258 -21.95 22.39 -9.67
C LEU A 258 -22.69 21.43 -8.73
N ARG A 259 -23.71 21.92 -8.00
CA ARG A 259 -24.56 21.05 -7.16
C ARG A 259 -25.45 20.15 -8.01
N ASP A 260 -25.99 20.66 -9.11
CA ASP A 260 -26.77 19.87 -10.07
C ASP A 260 -25.91 18.81 -10.75
N GLN A 261 -24.69 19.16 -11.18
CA GLN A 261 -23.72 18.20 -11.72
C GLN A 261 -23.37 17.10 -10.69
N LEU A 262 -23.19 17.46 -9.42
CA LEU A 262 -22.93 16.50 -8.35
C LEU A 262 -24.12 15.55 -8.15
N MET A 263 -25.35 16.07 -8.13
CA MET A 263 -26.58 15.29 -8.04
C MET A 263 -26.70 14.30 -9.21
N ASP A 264 -26.43 14.74 -10.43
CA ASP A 264 -26.49 13.89 -11.62
C ASP A 264 -25.43 12.79 -11.61
N GLU A 265 -24.21 13.07 -11.15
CA GLU A 265 -23.19 12.02 -10.99
C GLU A 265 -23.60 10.99 -9.91
N ILE A 266 -24.17 11.42 -8.79
CA ILE A 266 -24.71 10.51 -7.75
C ILE A 266 -25.84 9.65 -8.34
N ARG A 267 -26.75 10.24 -9.12
CA ARG A 267 -27.84 9.51 -9.79
C ARG A 267 -27.30 8.49 -10.80
N LEU A 268 -26.31 8.86 -11.61
CA LEU A 268 -25.67 7.95 -12.55
C LEU A 268 -24.96 6.81 -11.82
N TRP A 269 -24.31 7.09 -10.69
CA TRP A 269 -23.69 6.06 -9.86
C TRP A 269 -24.73 5.09 -9.30
N TRP A 270 -25.84 5.60 -8.75
CA TRP A 270 -26.96 4.76 -8.28
C TRP A 270 -27.55 3.86 -9.36
N ARG A 271 -27.40 4.16 -10.65
CA ARG A 271 -27.86 3.30 -11.76
C ARG A 271 -26.77 2.41 -12.36
N THR A 272 -25.53 2.52 -11.87
CA THR A 272 -24.39 1.73 -12.35
C THR A 272 -24.15 0.53 -11.44
N ASP A 273 -23.97 -0.66 -12.04
CA ASP A 273 -23.62 -1.86 -11.28
C ASP A 273 -22.20 -1.75 -10.74
N GLU A 274 -22.04 -1.95 -9.43
CA GLU A 274 -20.76 -1.79 -8.74
C GLU A 274 -19.87 -3.01 -8.89
N LEU A 275 -20.48 -4.20 -9.05
CA LEU A 275 -19.79 -5.47 -9.08
C LEU A 275 -19.46 -5.91 -10.52
N HIS A 276 -18.32 -6.57 -10.69
CA HIS A 276 -18.00 -7.31 -11.91
C HIS A 276 -18.95 -8.51 -12.08
N GLN A 277 -19.40 -8.74 -13.30
CA GLN A 277 -20.28 -9.87 -13.64
C GLN A 277 -19.51 -11.19 -13.86
N PHE A 278 -18.19 -11.11 -14.04
CA PHE A 278 -17.29 -12.23 -14.32
C PHE A 278 -16.02 -12.12 -13.48
N LYS A 279 -15.37 -13.27 -13.25
CA LYS A 279 -14.06 -13.34 -12.61
C LYS A 279 -13.04 -12.56 -13.45
N PRO A 280 -12.31 -11.59 -12.87
CA PRO A 280 -11.29 -10.85 -13.61
C PRO A 280 -10.17 -11.79 -14.05
N THR A 281 -9.67 -11.57 -15.26
CA THR A 281 -8.43 -12.18 -15.72
C THR A 281 -7.24 -11.48 -15.07
N VAL A 282 -6.05 -12.08 -15.14
CA VAL A 282 -4.82 -11.43 -14.63
C VAL A 282 -4.54 -10.12 -15.38
N LEU A 283 -4.85 -10.05 -16.68
CA LEU A 283 -4.65 -8.82 -17.46
C LEU A 283 -5.65 -7.72 -17.08
N ASP A 284 -6.86 -8.07 -16.63
CA ASP A 284 -7.77 -7.09 -16.03
C ASP A 284 -7.18 -6.52 -14.73
N GLU A 285 -6.60 -7.37 -13.86
CA GLU A 285 -5.91 -6.88 -12.66
C GLU A 285 -4.73 -5.96 -13.00
N VAL A 286 -3.98 -6.26 -14.07
CA VAL A 286 -2.89 -5.42 -14.58
C VAL A 286 -3.41 -4.04 -15.00
N ASP A 287 -4.48 -4.00 -15.80
CA ASP A 287 -5.15 -2.76 -16.21
C ASP A 287 -5.55 -1.92 -14.98
N TYR A 288 -6.11 -2.58 -13.96
CA TYR A 288 -6.62 -1.92 -12.75
C TYR A 288 -5.52 -1.32 -11.90
N ALA A 289 -4.38 -1.98 -11.80
CA ALA A 289 -3.21 -1.50 -11.06
C ALA A 289 -2.49 -0.37 -11.81
N LEU A 290 -2.33 -0.51 -13.13
CA LEU A 290 -1.62 0.46 -13.96
C LEU A 290 -2.40 1.76 -14.19
N HIS A 291 -3.71 1.74 -13.96
CA HIS A 291 -4.53 2.96 -14.00
C HIS A 291 -4.02 4.06 -13.06
N TYR A 292 -3.50 3.72 -11.86
CA TYR A 292 -2.91 4.73 -10.96
C TYR A 292 -1.67 5.39 -11.57
N PHE A 293 -0.87 4.64 -12.33
CA PHE A 293 0.26 5.19 -13.07
C PHE A 293 -0.22 6.11 -14.19
N HIS A 294 -1.24 5.65 -14.94
CA HIS A 294 -1.80 6.43 -16.03
C HIS A 294 -2.39 7.76 -15.56
N GLU A 295 -3.16 7.77 -14.47
CA GLU A 295 -3.92 8.95 -14.06
C GLU A 295 -3.18 9.87 -13.09
N VAL A 296 -2.24 9.34 -12.29
CA VAL A 296 -1.68 10.05 -11.14
C VAL A 296 -0.16 9.97 -11.04
N LEU A 297 0.42 8.77 -10.90
CA LEU A 297 1.81 8.63 -10.46
C LEU A 297 2.83 9.16 -11.48
N PHE A 298 2.53 9.01 -12.77
CA PHE A 298 3.42 9.46 -13.86
C PHE A 298 3.78 10.96 -13.73
N ASP A 299 2.83 11.77 -13.27
CA ASP A 299 3.01 13.21 -13.10
C ASP A 299 3.39 13.62 -11.65
N ALA A 300 3.17 12.74 -10.67
CA ALA A 300 3.44 13.01 -9.26
C ALA A 300 4.93 12.92 -8.88
N ILE A 301 5.69 11.95 -9.40
CA ILE A 301 7.11 11.78 -9.01
C ILE A 301 8.00 12.97 -9.41
N PRO A 302 7.89 13.53 -10.63
CA PRO A 302 8.66 14.74 -10.96
C PRO A 302 8.38 15.90 -10.00
N GLN A 303 7.14 16.01 -9.50
CA GLN A 303 6.78 17.02 -8.48
C GLN A 303 7.42 16.71 -7.12
N LEU A 304 7.48 15.45 -6.71
CA LEU A 304 8.20 15.03 -5.50
C LEU A 304 9.67 15.43 -5.58
N TYR A 305 10.33 15.15 -6.70
CA TYR A 305 11.72 15.54 -6.91
C TYR A 305 11.90 17.06 -6.84
N GLN A 306 11.02 17.84 -7.47
CA GLN A 306 11.04 19.31 -7.38
C GLN A 306 10.88 19.80 -5.93
N ARG A 307 9.99 19.20 -5.13
CA ARG A 307 9.82 19.53 -3.71
C ARG A 307 11.06 19.20 -2.90
N PHE A 308 11.69 18.05 -3.17
CA PHE A 308 12.94 17.66 -2.55
C PHE A 308 14.03 18.68 -2.83
N CYS A 309 14.28 18.99 -4.11
CA CYS A 309 15.27 19.97 -4.53
C CYS A 309 15.05 21.31 -3.83
N ARG A 310 13.82 21.84 -3.85
CA ARG A 310 13.50 23.12 -3.21
C ARG A 310 13.79 23.09 -1.71
N SER A 311 13.25 22.10 -0.99
CA SER A 311 13.40 21.99 0.47
C SER A 311 14.86 21.83 0.89
N LEU A 312 15.64 21.06 0.13
CA LEU A 312 17.07 20.86 0.35
C LEU A 312 17.85 22.15 0.13
N HIS A 313 17.66 22.83 -1.01
CA HIS A 313 18.41 24.05 -1.33
C HIS A 313 18.08 25.20 -0.37
N THR A 314 16.82 25.33 0.07
CA THR A 314 16.42 26.35 1.07
C THR A 314 17.13 26.16 2.41
N THR A 315 17.35 24.92 2.85
CA THR A 315 17.96 24.67 4.18
C THR A 315 19.48 24.47 4.12
N PHE A 316 19.95 23.79 3.08
CA PHE A 316 21.33 23.34 2.86
C PHE A 316 21.77 23.61 1.41
N PRO A 317 22.08 24.87 1.04
CA PRO A 317 22.37 25.25 -0.35
C PRO A 317 23.62 24.57 -0.95
N GLY A 318 24.52 24.04 -0.12
CA GLY A 318 25.73 23.34 -0.57
C GLY A 318 25.54 21.84 -0.83
N LEU A 319 24.37 21.28 -0.55
CA LEU A 319 24.08 19.86 -0.79
C LEU A 319 23.48 19.64 -2.18
N ARG A 320 23.75 18.48 -2.77
CA ARG A 320 23.21 18.07 -4.07
C ARG A 320 21.97 17.20 -3.86
N PRO A 321 20.92 17.38 -4.67
CA PRO A 321 19.75 16.50 -4.64
C PRO A 321 20.10 15.06 -5.06
N PRO A 322 19.24 14.09 -4.72
CA PRO A 322 19.44 12.70 -5.13
C PRO A 322 19.32 12.54 -6.66
N GLN A 323 19.62 11.35 -7.18
CA GLN A 323 19.29 11.00 -8.56
C GLN A 323 17.77 11.02 -8.77
N HIS A 324 17.29 11.32 -9.99
CA HIS A 324 15.84 11.38 -10.27
C HIS A 324 15.10 10.07 -9.92
N ASN A 325 15.79 8.93 -10.04
CA ASN A 325 15.25 7.60 -9.83
C ASN A 325 15.44 7.07 -8.38
N PHE A 326 15.62 7.94 -7.38
CA PHE A 326 15.70 7.55 -5.97
C PHE A 326 14.40 6.89 -5.46
N CYS A 327 13.27 7.20 -6.08
CA CYS A 327 11.96 6.61 -5.79
C CYS A 327 11.46 5.86 -7.02
N LYS A 328 11.37 4.52 -6.92
CA LYS A 328 10.99 3.62 -8.02
C LYS A 328 9.74 2.82 -7.68
N PHE A 329 9.08 2.33 -8.72
CA PHE A 329 7.93 1.46 -8.58
C PHE A 329 8.19 0.05 -9.07
N GLY A 330 7.71 -0.93 -8.31
CA GLY A 330 7.59 -2.32 -8.75
C GLY A 330 6.12 -2.72 -8.91
N SER A 331 5.88 -3.86 -9.54
CA SER A 331 4.57 -4.49 -9.63
C SER A 331 4.71 -6.01 -9.53
N TRP A 332 3.83 -6.61 -8.74
CA TRP A 332 3.61 -8.06 -8.71
C TRP A 332 2.47 -8.50 -9.64
N VAL A 333 1.67 -7.55 -10.13
CA VAL A 333 0.47 -7.83 -10.91
C VAL A 333 0.88 -8.30 -12.30
N GLY A 334 0.49 -9.52 -12.66
CA GLY A 334 0.94 -10.18 -13.90
C GLY A 334 2.25 -10.98 -13.79
N ALA A 335 2.93 -10.95 -12.65
CA ALA A 335 4.26 -11.57 -12.46
C ALA A 335 4.33 -12.53 -11.26
N ASP A 336 3.60 -12.25 -10.18
CA ASP A 336 3.53 -13.10 -8.99
C ASP A 336 2.59 -14.30 -9.22
N ARG A 337 3.20 -15.48 -9.29
CA ARG A 337 2.59 -16.77 -9.60
C ARG A 337 2.48 -17.70 -8.39
N ASP A 338 2.94 -17.25 -7.22
CA ASP A 338 2.81 -18.03 -5.98
C ASP A 338 1.34 -18.34 -5.73
N GLY A 339 1.02 -19.63 -5.84
CA GLY A 339 -0.31 -20.14 -5.63
C GLY A 339 -1.36 -19.71 -6.67
N ASN A 340 -0.94 -19.15 -7.81
CA ASN A 340 -1.82 -18.66 -8.88
C ASN A 340 -1.44 -19.24 -10.25
N PRO A 341 -2.05 -20.35 -10.69
CA PRO A 341 -1.74 -20.97 -11.97
C PRO A 341 -2.19 -20.14 -13.18
N SER A 342 -2.98 -19.08 -12.99
CA SER A 342 -3.39 -18.18 -14.09
C SER A 342 -2.28 -17.20 -14.50
N VAL A 343 -1.17 -17.10 -13.75
CA VAL A 343 -0.03 -16.25 -14.09
C VAL A 343 1.01 -17.08 -14.83
N THR A 344 0.78 -17.23 -16.14
CA THR A 344 1.68 -17.96 -17.03
C THR A 344 2.81 -17.07 -17.54
N PRO A 345 3.89 -17.66 -18.09
CA PRO A 345 4.94 -16.90 -18.78
C PRO A 345 4.41 -15.95 -19.87
N GLU A 346 3.36 -16.34 -20.60
CA GLU A 346 2.70 -15.50 -21.61
C GLU A 346 2.04 -14.27 -20.99
N VAL A 347 1.34 -14.43 -19.86
CA VAL A 347 0.69 -13.33 -19.16
C VAL A 347 1.73 -12.31 -18.70
N THR A 348 2.85 -12.74 -18.12
CA THR A 348 3.93 -11.84 -17.72
C THR A 348 4.54 -11.08 -18.91
N TRP A 349 4.70 -11.74 -20.06
CA TRP A 349 5.13 -11.08 -21.30
C TRP A 349 4.14 -10.00 -21.75
N LYS A 350 2.85 -10.34 -21.81
CA LYS A 350 1.78 -9.39 -22.18
C LYS A 350 1.72 -8.21 -21.21
N THR A 351 1.94 -8.43 -19.91
CA THR A 351 2.04 -7.36 -18.90
C THR A 351 3.19 -6.39 -19.21
N ALA A 352 4.38 -6.89 -19.54
CA ALA A 352 5.52 -6.04 -19.88
C ALA A 352 5.25 -5.20 -21.15
N CYS A 353 4.68 -5.80 -22.19
CA CYS A 353 4.24 -5.09 -23.39
C CYS A 353 3.19 -4.01 -23.07
N TYR A 354 2.21 -4.33 -22.21
CA TYR A 354 1.18 -3.38 -21.79
C TYR A 354 1.81 -2.16 -21.09
N GLN A 355 2.69 -2.36 -20.11
CA GLN A 355 3.39 -1.28 -19.41
C GLN A 355 4.19 -0.39 -20.38
N ARG A 356 4.90 -1.01 -21.33
CA ARG A 356 5.63 -0.28 -22.37
C ARG A 356 4.72 0.56 -23.26
N ASN A 357 3.57 0.02 -23.68
CA ASN A 357 2.61 0.76 -24.50
C ASN A 357 2.06 1.98 -23.76
N LEU A 358 1.75 1.84 -22.48
CA LEU A 358 1.26 2.93 -21.62
C LEU A 358 2.30 4.05 -21.52
N VAL A 359 3.55 3.72 -21.16
CA VAL A 359 4.61 4.73 -20.96
C VAL A 359 4.99 5.43 -22.27
N LEU A 360 5.07 4.68 -23.38
CA LEU A 360 5.31 5.28 -24.71
C LEU A 360 4.16 6.21 -25.13
N GLY A 361 2.92 5.85 -24.84
CA GLY A 361 1.77 6.73 -25.08
C GLY A 361 1.87 8.06 -24.32
N LYS A 362 2.33 8.02 -23.06
CA LYS A 362 2.60 9.21 -22.25
C LYS A 362 3.73 10.06 -22.83
N TYR A 363 4.85 9.45 -23.21
CA TYR A 363 5.96 10.18 -23.83
C TYR A 363 5.58 10.82 -25.16
N ILE A 364 4.83 10.13 -26.02
CA ILE A 364 4.33 10.71 -27.28
C ILE A 364 3.49 11.97 -27.01
N ASN A 365 2.63 11.93 -25.99
CA ASN A 365 1.82 13.09 -25.63
C ASN A 365 2.69 14.24 -25.07
N SER A 366 3.68 13.95 -24.22
CA SER A 366 4.62 14.97 -23.71
C SER A 366 5.46 15.59 -24.83
N VAL A 367 5.96 14.78 -25.77
CA VAL A 367 6.70 15.25 -26.95
C VAL A 367 5.80 16.11 -27.83
N ARG A 368 4.53 15.73 -28.04
CA ARG A 368 3.56 16.57 -28.78
C ARG A 368 3.37 17.94 -28.12
N ASN A 369 3.33 18.00 -26.79
CA ASN A 369 3.25 19.26 -26.07
C ASN A 369 4.54 20.10 -26.26
N LEU A 370 5.71 19.46 -26.22
CA LEU A 370 6.99 20.13 -26.48
C LEU A 370 7.10 20.65 -27.92
N ILE A 371 6.58 19.93 -28.91
CA ILE A 371 6.51 20.39 -30.31
C ILE A 371 5.74 21.72 -30.40
N ASN A 372 4.61 21.82 -29.68
CA ASN A 372 3.83 23.05 -29.65
C ASN A 372 4.57 24.20 -28.95
N LEU A 373 5.26 23.90 -27.84
CA LEU A 373 5.95 24.86 -26.99
C LEU A 373 7.26 25.40 -27.60
N LEU A 374 8.13 24.52 -28.10
CA LEU A 374 9.50 24.83 -28.54
C LEU A 374 9.53 25.29 -30.00
N SER A 375 8.90 26.44 -30.25
CA SER A 375 8.70 27.07 -31.57
C SER A 375 9.88 27.95 -32.04
N MET A 376 11.03 27.87 -31.40
CA MET A 376 12.14 28.80 -31.63
C MET A 376 12.63 28.72 -33.07
N SER A 377 12.81 29.91 -33.68
CA SER A 377 13.24 30.07 -35.06
C SER A 377 14.74 30.34 -35.15
N LEU A 378 15.40 29.79 -36.18
CA LEU A 378 16.80 30.08 -36.53
C LEU A 378 17.08 31.58 -36.73
N HIS A 379 16.05 32.40 -36.97
CA HIS A 379 16.19 33.84 -37.15
C HIS A 379 16.38 34.60 -35.82
N TRP A 380 15.90 34.03 -34.72
CA TRP A 380 15.78 34.72 -33.43
C TRP A 380 16.45 33.97 -32.27
N SER A 381 16.96 32.76 -32.52
CA SER A 381 17.62 31.92 -31.53
C SER A 381 18.90 31.33 -32.11
N ASP A 382 19.95 31.36 -31.32
CA ASP A 382 21.14 30.56 -31.59
C ASP A 382 20.80 29.07 -31.40
N VAL A 383 21.50 28.22 -32.14
CA VAL A 383 21.37 26.76 -32.12
C VAL A 383 22.76 26.17 -32.25
N LEU A 384 23.14 25.26 -31.34
CA LEU A 384 24.46 24.64 -31.41
C LEU A 384 24.58 23.67 -32.61
N PRO A 385 25.79 23.46 -33.16
CA PRO A 385 26.00 22.60 -34.33
C PRO A 385 25.58 21.14 -34.16
N ASP A 386 25.70 20.59 -32.95
CA ASP A 386 25.39 19.17 -32.67
C ASP A 386 23.91 18.82 -32.92
N LEU A 387 22.98 19.75 -32.63
CA LEU A 387 21.57 19.58 -32.96
C LEU A 387 21.32 19.59 -34.48
N LEU A 388 22.03 20.44 -35.22
CA LEU A 388 21.90 20.52 -36.67
C LEU A 388 22.46 19.26 -37.34
N GLU A 389 23.62 18.78 -36.90
CA GLU A 389 24.20 17.51 -37.35
C GLU A 389 23.26 16.33 -37.09
N SER A 390 22.62 16.31 -35.91
CA SER A 390 21.63 15.30 -35.57
C SER A 390 20.39 15.35 -36.49
N LEU A 391 19.93 16.55 -36.85
CA LEU A 391 18.82 16.73 -37.79
C LEU A 391 19.15 16.26 -39.21
N GLU A 392 20.38 16.48 -39.68
CA GLU A 392 20.84 15.99 -40.98
C GLU A 392 20.82 14.46 -41.01
N GLN A 393 21.28 13.81 -39.93
CA GLN A 393 21.22 12.35 -39.80
C GLN A 393 19.77 11.83 -39.80
N ASP A 394 18.88 12.48 -39.04
CA ASP A 394 17.46 12.11 -39.00
C ASP A 394 16.80 12.26 -40.38
N GLN A 395 17.15 13.31 -41.13
CA GLN A 395 16.63 13.55 -42.48
C GLN A 395 17.04 12.44 -43.45
N VAL A 396 18.27 11.93 -43.35
CA VAL A 396 18.74 10.81 -44.17
C VAL A 396 18.00 9.51 -43.81
N GLN A 397 17.70 9.31 -42.52
CA GLN A 397 17.06 8.09 -42.02
C GLN A 397 15.54 8.07 -42.26
N MET A 398 14.87 9.24 -42.18
CA MET A 398 13.41 9.38 -42.27
C MET A 398 13.02 10.55 -43.22
N PRO A 399 13.31 10.45 -44.53
CA PRO A 399 13.11 11.55 -45.47
C PRO A 399 11.63 11.99 -45.58
N ASP A 400 10.69 11.04 -45.49
CA ASP A 400 9.26 11.31 -45.60
C ASP A 400 8.75 12.36 -44.57
N ILE A 401 9.33 12.36 -43.36
CA ILE A 401 8.96 13.31 -42.30
C ILE A 401 9.43 14.73 -42.66
N TYR A 402 10.64 14.85 -43.20
CA TYR A 402 11.15 16.13 -43.68
C TYR A 402 10.29 16.66 -44.81
N GLU A 403 9.94 15.84 -45.80
CA GLU A 403 9.12 16.26 -46.94
C GLU A 403 7.75 16.79 -46.51
N GLN A 404 7.12 16.15 -45.50
CA GLN A 404 5.84 16.59 -44.96
C GLN A 404 5.92 17.87 -44.14
N LEU A 405 7.00 18.06 -43.36
CA LEU A 405 7.08 19.14 -42.37
C LEU A 405 7.98 20.32 -42.77
N ALA A 406 8.83 20.18 -43.79
CA ALA A 406 9.78 21.22 -44.20
C ALA A 406 9.10 22.53 -44.60
N ILE A 407 7.89 22.50 -45.16
CA ILE A 407 7.16 23.72 -45.50
C ILE A 407 6.85 24.55 -44.24
N ARG A 408 6.62 23.88 -43.09
CA ARG A 408 6.19 24.54 -41.85
C ARG A 408 7.32 24.75 -40.85
N TYR A 409 8.23 23.78 -40.70
CA TYR A 409 9.19 23.72 -39.58
C TYR A 409 10.65 23.84 -40.01
N ARG A 410 10.96 24.13 -41.29
CA ARG A 410 12.35 24.21 -41.77
C ARG A 410 13.19 25.25 -41.03
N GLN A 411 12.56 26.29 -40.49
CA GLN A 411 13.24 27.34 -39.72
C GLN A 411 13.15 27.10 -38.20
N GLU A 412 12.56 25.99 -37.75
CA GLU A 412 12.27 25.66 -36.35
C GLU A 412 12.92 24.32 -35.96
N PRO A 413 14.24 24.27 -35.74
CA PRO A 413 15.02 23.03 -35.64
C PRO A 413 14.62 22.16 -34.46
N TYR A 414 14.30 22.76 -33.30
CA TYR A 414 13.82 22.03 -32.13
C TYR A 414 12.51 21.29 -32.40
N ARG A 415 11.57 21.97 -33.07
CA ARG A 415 10.27 21.40 -33.43
C ARG A 415 10.43 20.26 -34.44
N LEU A 416 11.32 20.43 -35.43
CA LEU A 416 11.64 19.39 -36.40
C LEU A 416 12.29 18.17 -35.73
N LYS A 417 13.24 18.40 -34.80
CA LYS A 417 13.89 17.31 -34.05
C LYS A 417 12.87 16.51 -33.23
N LEU A 418 11.99 17.21 -32.52
CA LEU A 418 10.94 16.57 -31.74
C LEU A 418 9.94 15.80 -32.61
N ALA A 419 9.69 16.22 -33.85
CA ALA A 419 8.85 15.47 -34.77
C ALA A 419 9.47 14.12 -35.18
N TYR A 420 10.78 14.07 -35.41
CA TYR A 420 11.50 12.81 -35.63
C TYR A 420 11.47 11.92 -34.39
N ILE A 421 11.71 12.49 -33.20
CA ILE A 421 11.61 11.78 -31.92
C ILE A 421 10.20 11.20 -31.74
N GLN A 422 9.15 11.98 -32.02
CA GLN A 422 7.76 11.53 -31.96
C GLN A 422 7.55 10.33 -32.89
N ARG A 423 8.05 10.40 -34.13
CA ARG A 423 7.90 9.31 -35.10
C ARG A 423 8.61 8.04 -34.65
N ARG A 424 9.83 8.13 -34.12
CA ARG A 424 10.56 6.98 -33.55
C ARG A 424 9.81 6.37 -32.37
N LEU A 425 9.22 7.18 -31.48
CA LEU A 425 8.40 6.70 -30.37
C LEU A 425 7.14 5.97 -30.87
N GLU A 426 6.45 6.52 -31.89
CA GLU A 426 5.29 5.89 -32.51
C GLU A 426 5.65 4.51 -33.11
N ASN A 427 6.74 4.44 -33.88
CA ASN A 427 7.22 3.17 -34.44
C ASN A 427 7.57 2.15 -33.34
N THR A 428 8.19 2.62 -32.25
CA THR A 428 8.56 1.78 -31.09
C THR A 428 7.30 1.23 -30.39
N ARG A 429 6.26 2.06 -30.24
CA ARG A 429 4.95 1.66 -29.67
C ARG A 429 4.24 0.67 -30.59
N ASP A 430 4.21 0.92 -31.89
CA ASP A 430 3.51 0.07 -32.85
C ASP A 430 4.15 -1.34 -32.91
N ARG A 431 5.48 -1.43 -32.80
CA ARG A 431 6.19 -2.71 -32.62
C ARG A 431 5.79 -3.40 -31.30
N SER A 432 5.73 -2.67 -30.20
CA SER A 432 5.30 -3.21 -28.91
C SER A 432 3.86 -3.73 -28.94
N LEU A 433 2.96 -3.08 -29.69
CA LEU A 433 1.60 -3.58 -29.95
C LEU A 433 1.60 -4.85 -30.81
N GLN A 434 2.49 -4.98 -31.80
CA GLN A 434 2.65 -6.21 -32.56
C GLN A 434 3.11 -7.37 -31.66
N LEU A 435 4.09 -7.13 -30.76
CA LEU A 435 4.55 -8.12 -29.80
C LEU A 435 3.48 -8.51 -28.76
N TYR A 436 2.57 -7.60 -28.44
CA TYR A 436 1.45 -7.86 -27.55
C TYR A 436 0.38 -8.76 -28.21
N ASN A 437 0.10 -8.53 -29.49
CA ASN A 437 -0.94 -9.24 -30.25
C ASN A 437 -0.46 -10.54 -30.91
N GLY A 438 0.86 -10.73 -31.05
CA GLY A 438 1.45 -11.91 -31.66
C GLY A 438 1.35 -13.17 -30.79
N ASP A 439 1.54 -14.34 -31.42
CA ASP A 439 1.55 -15.62 -30.73
C ASP A 439 2.80 -15.80 -29.85
N TYR A 440 2.57 -16.29 -28.64
CA TYR A 440 3.60 -16.71 -27.69
C TYR A 440 3.72 -18.24 -27.78
N PRO A 441 4.89 -18.91 -27.99
CA PRO A 441 6.21 -18.50 -28.46
C PRO A 441 6.73 -19.32 -29.68
N GLN A 442 7.29 -18.66 -30.70
CA GLN A 442 8.30 -19.24 -31.61
C GLN A 442 9.32 -18.14 -31.90
N PHE A 443 10.47 -18.15 -31.20
CA PHE A 443 11.40 -17.02 -31.17
C PHE A 443 12.29 -16.95 -32.42
N GLU A 444 12.03 -15.95 -33.26
CA GLU A 444 13.03 -14.96 -33.68
C GLU A 444 12.42 -13.58 -33.39
N VAL A 445 13.05 -12.76 -32.55
CA VAL A 445 12.61 -11.37 -32.37
C VAL A 445 12.83 -10.68 -33.71
N PRO A 446 11.80 -10.07 -34.33
CA PRO A 446 11.95 -9.45 -35.65
C PRO A 446 13.12 -8.47 -35.68
N GLU A 447 13.92 -8.50 -36.75
CA GLU A 447 15.08 -7.63 -36.90
C GLU A 447 14.70 -6.16 -36.65
N ILE A 448 15.45 -5.51 -35.76
CA ILE A 448 15.26 -4.11 -35.41
C ILE A 448 16.04 -3.27 -36.40
N ASN A 449 15.37 -2.41 -37.17
CA ASN A 449 16.06 -1.30 -37.83
C ASN A 449 16.32 -0.18 -36.79
N PRO A 450 17.56 -0.04 -36.29
CA PRO A 450 17.87 0.89 -35.19
C PRO A 450 17.66 2.36 -35.58
N ALA A 451 17.57 2.69 -36.87
CA ALA A 451 17.32 4.06 -37.32
C ALA A 451 15.86 4.51 -37.07
N LEU A 452 14.93 3.56 -37.00
CA LEU A 452 13.48 3.84 -37.02
C LEU A 452 12.79 3.63 -35.67
N VAL A 453 13.42 2.93 -34.73
CA VAL A 453 12.88 2.61 -33.40
C VAL A 453 13.96 2.74 -32.33
N TYR A 454 13.55 3.04 -31.11
CA TYR A 454 14.45 3.02 -29.95
C TYR A 454 14.58 1.59 -29.42
N ARG A 455 15.81 1.17 -29.13
CA ARG A 455 16.10 -0.10 -28.42
C ARG A 455 15.94 0.04 -26.92
N SER A 456 16.19 1.24 -26.39
CA SER A 456 16.11 1.50 -24.95
C SER A 456 15.68 2.92 -24.65
N GLY A 457 15.16 3.13 -23.43
CA GLY A 457 14.86 4.48 -22.94
C GLY A 457 16.09 5.38 -22.83
N LYS A 458 17.31 4.80 -22.77
CA LYS A 458 18.56 5.57 -22.74
C LYS A 458 18.79 6.33 -24.05
N GLU A 459 18.54 5.68 -25.20
CA GLU A 459 18.68 6.32 -26.51
C GLU A 459 17.72 7.52 -26.63
N PHE A 460 16.48 7.36 -26.18
CA PHE A 460 15.51 8.46 -26.13
C PHE A 460 15.95 9.58 -25.17
N LEU A 461 16.44 9.23 -23.98
CA LEU A 461 16.95 10.18 -23.00
C LEU A 461 18.12 11.01 -23.56
N ASP A 462 19.04 10.38 -24.29
CA ASP A 462 20.20 11.04 -24.87
C ASP A 462 19.76 12.12 -25.89
N GLU A 463 18.72 11.87 -26.69
CA GLU A 463 18.14 12.88 -27.59
C GLU A 463 17.45 14.04 -26.84
N LEU A 464 16.79 13.76 -25.71
CA LEU A 464 16.21 14.81 -24.86
C LEU A 464 17.30 15.65 -24.19
N LYS A 465 18.40 15.03 -23.74
CA LYS A 465 19.56 15.72 -23.15
C LYS A 465 20.30 16.57 -24.17
N LEU A 466 20.35 16.15 -25.43
CA LEU A 466 20.84 16.99 -26.53
C LEU A 466 20.04 18.29 -26.64
N ILE A 467 18.70 18.19 -26.65
CA ILE A 467 17.82 19.37 -26.68
C ILE A 467 18.02 20.23 -25.42
N GLN A 468 18.07 19.62 -24.23
CA GLN A 468 18.27 20.32 -22.96
C GLN A 468 19.58 21.11 -22.95
N ARG A 469 20.66 20.49 -23.41
CA ARG A 469 21.98 21.13 -23.51
C ARG A 469 21.94 22.33 -24.44
N ASN A 470 21.35 22.16 -25.63
CA ASN A 470 21.26 23.23 -26.64
C ASN A 470 20.48 24.44 -26.09
N LEU A 471 19.34 24.20 -25.41
CA LEU A 471 18.58 25.26 -24.74
C LEU A 471 19.41 25.93 -23.63
N LYS A 472 20.05 25.16 -22.76
CA LYS A 472 20.79 25.69 -21.62
C LYS A 472 22.00 26.55 -22.03
N GLU A 473 22.76 26.11 -23.03
CA GLU A 473 23.92 26.86 -23.53
C GLU A 473 23.52 28.12 -24.30
N THR A 474 22.31 28.16 -24.86
CA THR A 474 21.72 29.34 -25.52
C THR A 474 20.93 30.24 -24.56
N GLY A 475 20.96 29.95 -23.26
CA GLY A 475 20.34 30.78 -22.20
C GLY A 475 18.85 30.53 -21.97
N LEU A 476 18.30 29.45 -22.53
CA LEU A 476 16.90 29.05 -22.38
C LEU A 476 16.75 27.82 -21.46
N GLN A 477 15.58 27.71 -20.84
CA GLN A 477 15.20 26.54 -20.03
C GLN A 477 13.73 26.21 -20.27
N SER A 478 13.40 24.92 -20.31
CA SER A 478 12.02 24.44 -20.45
C SER A 478 11.68 23.49 -19.31
N ARG A 479 10.72 23.88 -18.47
CA ARG A 479 10.28 23.06 -17.33
C ARG A 479 9.63 21.76 -17.80
N GLU A 480 8.91 21.80 -18.92
CA GLU A 480 8.25 20.67 -19.55
C GLU A 480 9.29 19.64 -20.04
N LEU A 481 10.40 20.12 -20.61
CA LEU A 481 11.51 19.24 -21.02
C LEU A 481 12.21 18.61 -19.81
N GLU A 482 12.52 19.40 -18.77
CA GLU A 482 13.09 18.88 -17.52
C GLU A 482 12.19 17.83 -16.87
N THR A 483 10.87 18.06 -16.91
CA THR A 483 9.87 17.12 -16.39
C THR A 483 9.90 15.81 -17.20
N LEU A 484 9.95 15.90 -18.54
CA LEU A 484 10.03 14.71 -19.39
C LEU A 484 11.34 13.94 -19.19
N ILE A 485 12.49 14.63 -19.08
CA ILE A 485 13.78 14.01 -18.79
C ILE A 485 13.73 13.25 -17.46
N CYS A 486 13.20 13.89 -16.41
CA CYS A 486 12.98 13.26 -15.13
C CYS A 486 12.09 12.00 -15.26
N GLN A 487 10.97 12.09 -15.98
CA GLN A 487 10.08 10.95 -16.24
C GLN A 487 10.78 9.81 -16.99
N VAL A 488 11.65 10.10 -17.95
CA VAL A 488 12.39 9.06 -18.69
C VAL A 488 13.45 8.40 -17.81
N GLU A 489 14.15 9.17 -16.97
CA GLU A 489 15.13 8.62 -16.02
C GLU A 489 14.50 7.75 -14.92
N ILE A 490 13.26 8.04 -14.53
CA ILE A 490 12.51 7.25 -13.54
C ILE A 490 11.91 6.00 -14.17
N TYR A 491 11.18 6.14 -15.27
CA TYR A 491 10.30 5.08 -15.79
C TYR A 491 10.91 4.27 -16.93
N GLY A 492 11.90 4.82 -17.65
CA GLY A 492 12.43 4.22 -18.88
C GLY A 492 11.30 3.80 -19.83
N PHE A 493 11.42 2.65 -20.48
CA PHE A 493 10.35 2.06 -21.30
C PHE A 493 9.55 0.96 -20.58
N ASN A 494 9.71 0.87 -19.27
CA ASN A 494 9.20 -0.25 -18.48
C ASN A 494 8.09 0.16 -17.50
N LEU A 495 7.97 1.45 -17.16
CA LEU A 495 7.03 2.01 -16.18
C LEU A 495 7.24 1.51 -14.74
N ALA A 496 7.04 0.23 -14.48
CA ALA A 496 7.28 -0.40 -13.18
C ALA A 496 8.10 -1.68 -13.37
N HIS A 497 8.99 -1.96 -12.42
CA HIS A 497 9.76 -3.21 -12.41
C HIS A 497 8.84 -4.39 -12.07
N LEU A 498 8.92 -5.49 -12.82
CA LEU A 498 8.19 -6.71 -12.50
C LEU A 498 9.02 -7.59 -11.55
N ASP A 499 8.47 -7.91 -10.39
CA ASP A 499 9.06 -8.91 -9.49
C ASP A 499 8.40 -10.27 -9.75
N ILE A 500 9.21 -11.30 -9.99
CA ILE A 500 8.72 -12.68 -10.09
C ILE A 500 8.70 -13.27 -8.68
N ARG A 501 7.62 -13.98 -8.32
CA ARG A 501 7.50 -14.66 -7.03
C ARG A 501 6.97 -16.08 -7.23
N GLN A 502 7.62 -17.07 -6.61
CA GLN A 502 7.21 -18.48 -6.63
C GLN A 502 7.56 -19.17 -5.29
N GLU A 503 6.83 -20.20 -4.89
CA GLU A 503 7.12 -21.00 -3.69
C GLU A 503 8.35 -21.92 -3.87
N SER A 504 9.16 -22.07 -2.82
CA SER A 504 10.40 -22.87 -2.78
C SER A 504 10.22 -24.30 -3.26
N SER A 505 9.12 -24.96 -2.86
CA SER A 505 8.83 -26.35 -3.24
C SER A 505 8.75 -26.56 -4.75
N ARG A 506 8.36 -25.55 -5.54
CA ARG A 506 8.31 -25.66 -7.00
C ARG A 506 9.71 -25.75 -7.61
N HIS A 507 10.70 -25.11 -6.99
CA HIS A 507 12.09 -25.16 -7.43
C HIS A 507 12.71 -26.51 -7.08
N SER A 508 12.51 -26.97 -5.84
CA SER A 508 13.01 -28.26 -5.38
C SER A 508 12.42 -29.42 -6.19
N ASP A 509 11.09 -29.43 -6.41
CA ASP A 509 10.40 -30.45 -7.22
C ASP A 509 10.93 -30.48 -8.66
N THR A 510 11.15 -29.31 -9.24
CA THR A 510 11.69 -29.15 -10.61
C THR A 510 13.09 -29.74 -10.70
N LEU A 511 13.97 -29.41 -9.76
CA LEU A 511 15.34 -29.93 -9.75
C LEU A 511 15.39 -31.41 -9.43
N ALA A 512 14.55 -31.90 -8.51
CA ALA A 512 14.44 -33.32 -8.21
C ALA A 512 14.07 -34.13 -9.46
N GLU A 513 13.08 -33.67 -10.23
CA GLU A 513 12.66 -34.32 -11.49
C GLU A 513 13.79 -34.30 -12.54
N ILE A 514 14.46 -33.16 -12.73
CA ILE A 514 15.59 -33.03 -13.67
C ILE A 514 16.74 -33.95 -13.28
N ILE A 515 17.14 -33.96 -12.00
CA ILE A 515 18.26 -34.76 -11.50
C ILE A 515 17.96 -36.25 -11.58
N ALA A 516 16.73 -36.66 -11.24
CA ALA A 516 16.28 -38.05 -11.34
C ALA A 516 16.30 -38.53 -12.81
N TYR A 517 15.83 -37.70 -13.74
CA TYR A 517 15.87 -38.00 -15.17
C TYR A 517 17.31 -38.21 -15.68
N LEU A 518 18.24 -37.36 -15.24
CA LEU A 518 19.65 -37.41 -15.66
C LEU A 518 20.49 -38.44 -14.90
N GLN A 519 19.97 -39.02 -13.81
CA GLN A 519 20.65 -39.99 -12.94
C GLN A 519 22.02 -39.51 -12.43
N ILE A 520 22.12 -38.22 -12.08
CA ILE A 520 23.39 -37.59 -11.68
C ILE A 520 23.76 -37.87 -10.22
N LEU A 521 22.76 -38.03 -9.35
CA LEU A 521 22.95 -38.23 -7.91
C LEU A 521 22.66 -39.69 -7.51
N PRO A 522 23.40 -40.23 -6.51
CA PRO A 522 23.23 -41.61 -6.04
C PRO A 522 21.95 -41.82 -5.22
N LYS A 523 21.31 -40.74 -4.76
CA LYS A 523 20.05 -40.73 -4.03
C LYS A 523 19.12 -39.68 -4.65
N PRO A 524 17.78 -39.85 -4.51
CA PRO A 524 16.84 -38.80 -4.87
C PRO A 524 17.21 -37.48 -4.20
N TYR A 525 17.09 -36.37 -4.94
CA TYR A 525 17.48 -35.04 -4.46
C TYR A 525 16.77 -34.67 -3.16
N ASP A 526 15.47 -34.99 -3.06
CA ASP A 526 14.63 -34.66 -1.90
C ASP A 526 15.06 -35.37 -0.61
N GLU A 527 15.76 -36.50 -0.71
CA GLU A 527 16.26 -37.27 0.43
C GLU A 527 17.64 -36.83 0.89
N LEU A 528 18.28 -35.89 0.19
CA LEU A 528 19.59 -35.38 0.58
C LEU A 528 19.49 -34.47 1.81
N PRO A 529 20.39 -34.61 2.81
CA PRO A 529 20.55 -33.64 3.87
C PRO A 529 20.91 -32.26 3.32
N GLU A 530 20.49 -31.21 4.01
CA GLU A 530 20.66 -29.81 3.58
C GLU A 530 22.11 -29.45 3.23
N GLU A 531 23.07 -29.84 4.08
CA GLU A 531 24.50 -29.62 3.82
C GLU A 531 24.97 -30.26 2.52
N GLN A 532 24.45 -31.46 2.19
CA GLN A 532 24.80 -32.16 0.96
C GLN A 532 24.15 -31.51 -0.27
N LYS A 533 22.91 -31.01 -0.14
CA LYS A 533 22.25 -30.22 -1.19
C LYS A 533 23.03 -28.96 -1.50
N CYS A 534 23.31 -28.15 -0.48
CA CYS A 534 24.09 -26.91 -0.62
C CYS A 534 25.46 -27.14 -1.25
N ARG A 535 26.19 -28.17 -0.79
CA ARG A 535 27.50 -28.50 -1.36
C ARG A 535 27.42 -28.91 -2.82
N TRP A 536 26.41 -29.71 -3.19
CA TRP A 536 26.21 -30.12 -4.57
C TRP A 536 25.83 -28.93 -5.46
N LEU A 537 24.84 -28.12 -5.04
CA LEU A 537 24.41 -26.91 -5.76
C LEU A 537 25.57 -25.94 -5.95
N ALA A 538 26.36 -25.67 -4.90
CA ALA A 538 27.52 -24.80 -4.98
C ALA A 538 28.60 -25.32 -5.96
N THR A 539 28.70 -26.64 -6.13
CA THR A 539 29.60 -27.25 -7.12
C THR A 539 29.04 -27.11 -8.53
N GLU A 540 27.75 -27.43 -8.73
CA GLU A 540 27.10 -27.37 -10.04
C GLU A 540 26.99 -25.94 -10.57
N LEU A 541 26.79 -24.96 -9.68
CA LEU A 541 26.78 -23.54 -10.01
C LEU A 541 28.09 -23.02 -10.57
N GLN A 542 29.21 -23.73 -10.37
CA GLN A 542 30.52 -23.34 -10.92
C GLN A 542 30.80 -23.98 -12.30
N THR A 543 29.98 -24.94 -12.74
CA THR A 543 30.16 -25.60 -14.04
C THR A 543 29.52 -24.76 -15.16
N ARG A 544 29.95 -24.95 -16.42
CA ARG A 544 29.26 -24.40 -17.60
C ARG A 544 28.45 -25.45 -18.37
N ARG A 545 28.37 -26.67 -17.84
CA ARG A 545 27.64 -27.76 -18.48
C ARG A 545 26.13 -27.48 -18.34
N PRO A 546 25.36 -27.51 -19.45
CA PRO A 546 23.90 -27.45 -19.36
C PRO A 546 23.35 -28.69 -18.66
N LEU A 547 22.42 -28.47 -17.74
CA LEU A 547 21.66 -29.48 -17.02
C LEU A 547 20.33 -29.78 -17.73
N ILE A 548 19.65 -28.78 -18.28
CA ILE A 548 18.28 -28.93 -18.80
C ILE A 548 18.27 -29.31 -20.29
N PRO A 549 17.70 -30.47 -20.69
CA PRO A 549 17.56 -30.86 -22.10
C PRO A 549 16.67 -29.89 -22.91
N PHE A 550 16.85 -29.86 -24.22
CA PHE A 550 16.04 -29.00 -25.10
C PHE A 550 14.57 -29.43 -25.18
N GLU A 551 14.31 -30.74 -25.29
CA GLU A 551 12.97 -31.31 -25.52
C GLU A 551 12.02 -31.24 -24.31
N LEU A 552 12.53 -30.92 -23.11
CA LEU A 552 11.78 -30.84 -21.86
C LEU A 552 10.84 -32.04 -21.59
N PRO A 553 11.37 -33.27 -21.40
CA PRO A 553 10.57 -34.47 -21.17
C PRO A 553 10.05 -34.58 -19.71
N PHE A 554 9.53 -33.48 -19.17
CA PHE A 554 9.14 -33.34 -17.77
C PHE A 554 7.64 -33.07 -17.61
N SER A 555 7.15 -33.11 -16.38
CA SER A 555 5.80 -32.72 -16.01
C SER A 555 5.47 -31.27 -16.45
N GLU A 556 4.17 -30.98 -16.66
CA GLU A 556 3.72 -29.63 -17.02
C GLU A 556 4.21 -28.57 -16.03
N LYS A 557 4.21 -28.92 -14.74
CA LYS A 557 4.67 -28.06 -13.64
C LYS A 557 6.15 -27.71 -13.74
N THR A 558 6.98 -28.70 -14.05
CA THR A 558 8.43 -28.53 -14.23
C THR A 558 8.73 -27.74 -15.52
N CYS A 559 8.03 -28.06 -16.60
CA CYS A 559 8.11 -27.31 -17.85
C CYS A 559 7.75 -25.83 -17.66
N GLU A 560 6.69 -25.52 -16.91
CA GLU A 560 6.28 -24.16 -16.59
C GLU A 560 7.37 -23.40 -15.79
N THR A 561 7.97 -24.03 -14.78
CA THR A 561 9.09 -23.44 -14.01
C THR A 561 10.25 -23.09 -14.94
N ILE A 562 10.67 -24.01 -15.80
CA ILE A 562 11.78 -23.80 -16.73
C ILE A 562 11.45 -22.70 -17.75
N GLN A 563 10.25 -22.73 -18.32
CA GLN A 563 9.77 -21.70 -19.24
C GLN A 563 9.71 -20.33 -18.59
N THR A 564 9.47 -20.25 -17.28
CA THR A 564 9.49 -18.98 -16.54
C THR A 564 10.87 -18.34 -16.55
N PHE A 565 11.93 -19.09 -16.24
CA PHE A 565 13.29 -18.54 -16.28
C PHE A 565 13.71 -18.17 -17.71
N ARG A 566 13.37 -19.01 -18.71
CA ARG A 566 13.61 -18.69 -20.13
C ARG A 566 12.87 -17.42 -20.55
N MET A 567 11.62 -17.24 -20.12
CA MET A 567 10.82 -16.03 -20.38
C MET A 567 11.45 -14.80 -19.74
N VAL A 568 11.96 -14.89 -18.51
CA VAL A 568 12.67 -13.77 -17.85
C VAL A 568 13.92 -13.37 -18.66
N ARG A 569 14.67 -14.33 -19.19
CA ARG A 569 15.79 -14.04 -20.09
C ARG A 569 15.34 -13.27 -21.34
N THR A 570 14.28 -13.72 -21.99
CA THR A 570 13.71 -13.03 -23.15
C THR A 570 13.22 -11.62 -22.78
N LEU A 571 12.54 -11.46 -21.64
CA LEU A 571 12.11 -10.14 -21.15
C LEU A 571 13.29 -9.19 -21.01
N GLN A 572 14.39 -9.63 -20.38
CA GLN A 572 15.56 -8.77 -20.20
C GLN A 572 16.26 -8.43 -21.53
N GLN A 573 16.21 -9.33 -22.53
CA GLN A 573 16.75 -9.06 -23.87
C GLN A 573 15.93 -8.01 -24.63
N GLU A 574 14.60 -8.04 -24.49
CA GLU A 574 13.70 -7.14 -25.21
C GLU A 574 13.47 -5.81 -24.48
N PHE A 575 13.41 -5.82 -23.15
CA PHE A 575 13.06 -4.66 -22.30
C PHE A 575 14.24 -4.09 -21.50
N GLY A 576 15.41 -4.70 -21.62
CA GLY A 576 16.56 -4.40 -20.79
C GLY A 576 16.46 -5.06 -19.41
N ALA A 577 17.60 -5.25 -18.74
CA ALA A 577 17.68 -5.96 -17.47
C ALA A 577 16.76 -5.36 -16.38
N GLU A 578 16.55 -4.05 -16.39
CA GLU A 578 15.72 -3.35 -15.41
C GLU A 578 14.26 -3.84 -15.39
N ILE A 579 13.69 -4.41 -16.47
CA ILE A 579 12.28 -4.85 -16.44
C ILE A 579 11.99 -5.85 -15.32
N CYS A 580 12.95 -6.71 -15.01
CA CYS A 580 12.79 -7.78 -14.04
C CYS A 580 14.16 -8.18 -13.50
N GLN A 581 14.47 -7.76 -12.27
CA GLN A 581 15.70 -8.10 -11.55
C GLN A 581 15.41 -8.91 -10.28
N THR A 582 14.22 -8.79 -9.69
CA THR A 582 13.88 -9.47 -8.44
C THR A 582 13.22 -10.82 -8.71
N TYR A 583 13.75 -11.88 -8.11
CA TYR A 583 13.09 -13.18 -8.02
C TYR A 583 12.88 -13.55 -6.55
N ILE A 584 11.63 -13.59 -6.09
CA ILE A 584 11.24 -13.81 -4.70
C ILE A 584 10.87 -15.28 -4.49
N ILE A 585 11.43 -15.88 -3.44
CA ILE A 585 11.17 -17.27 -3.07
C ILE A 585 10.29 -17.31 -1.83
N SER A 586 9.02 -17.67 -2.01
CA SER A 586 8.07 -17.80 -0.89
C SER A 586 8.34 -19.09 -0.11
N MET A 587 8.05 -19.09 1.20
CA MET A 587 8.37 -20.21 2.10
C MET A 587 9.86 -20.61 2.02
N SER A 588 10.76 -19.63 2.13
CA SER A 588 12.20 -19.91 2.22
C SER A 588 12.56 -20.43 3.61
N HIS A 589 13.25 -21.57 3.66
CA HIS A 589 13.60 -22.28 4.90
C HIS A 589 15.11 -22.45 5.07
N HIS A 590 15.85 -22.61 3.97
CA HIS A 590 17.26 -22.99 3.97
C HIS A 590 18.06 -22.28 2.87
N ALA A 591 19.39 -22.44 2.90
CA ALA A 591 20.28 -21.86 1.91
C ALA A 591 20.11 -22.53 0.53
N SER A 592 19.74 -23.82 0.49
CA SER A 592 19.46 -24.53 -0.76
C SER A 592 18.43 -23.81 -1.61
N ASP A 593 17.35 -23.27 -1.01
CA ASP A 593 16.24 -22.65 -1.74
C ASP A 593 16.73 -21.54 -2.69
N LEU A 594 17.67 -20.70 -2.23
CA LEU A 594 18.25 -19.65 -3.08
C LEU A 594 19.20 -20.22 -4.13
N LEU A 595 20.00 -21.22 -3.77
CA LEU A 595 20.95 -21.86 -4.66
C LEU A 595 20.26 -22.64 -5.80
N GLU A 596 19.09 -23.23 -5.52
CA GLU A 596 18.24 -23.91 -6.48
C GLU A 596 17.73 -22.93 -7.55
N VAL A 597 17.24 -21.75 -7.12
CA VAL A 597 16.82 -20.69 -8.04
C VAL A 597 18.01 -20.14 -8.84
N LEU A 598 19.18 -19.98 -8.23
CA LEU A 598 20.39 -19.57 -8.95
C LEU A 598 20.79 -20.60 -10.01
N LEU A 599 20.62 -21.89 -9.74
CA LEU A 599 20.93 -22.94 -10.70
C LEU A 599 19.96 -22.90 -11.89
N LEU A 600 18.66 -22.71 -11.64
CA LEU A 600 17.68 -22.51 -12.71
C LEU A 600 17.93 -21.23 -13.51
N ALA A 601 18.38 -20.15 -12.85
CA ALA A 601 18.78 -18.92 -13.50
C ALA A 601 20.02 -19.10 -14.38
N LYS A 602 21.02 -19.86 -13.92
CA LYS A 602 22.20 -20.26 -14.71
C LYS A 602 21.78 -20.98 -15.99
N GLU A 603 20.89 -21.95 -15.89
CA GLU A 603 20.41 -22.75 -17.04
C GLU A 603 19.63 -21.92 -18.06
N ALA A 604 19.02 -20.80 -17.64
CA ALA A 604 18.37 -19.84 -18.54
C ALA A 604 19.31 -18.75 -19.07
N GLY A 605 20.60 -18.74 -18.67
CA GLY A 605 21.57 -17.72 -19.07
C GLY A 605 21.41 -16.38 -18.34
N LEU A 606 20.81 -16.39 -17.15
CA LEU A 606 20.64 -15.22 -16.27
C LEU A 606 21.77 -15.10 -15.23
N TYR A 607 22.56 -16.16 -15.06
CA TYR A 607 23.79 -16.18 -14.27
C TYR A 607 24.93 -16.80 -15.08
N ASP A 608 26.07 -16.12 -15.13
CA ASP A 608 27.28 -16.64 -15.76
C ASP A 608 28.31 -17.04 -14.70
N PRO A 609 28.62 -18.35 -14.55
CA PRO A 609 29.58 -18.83 -13.57
C PRO A 609 31.03 -18.41 -13.87
N ALA A 610 31.34 -18.01 -15.10
CA ALA A 610 32.68 -17.57 -15.51
C ALA A 610 33.05 -16.21 -14.94
N THR A 611 32.13 -15.26 -15.11
CA THR A 611 32.28 -13.89 -14.64
C THR A 611 31.78 -13.75 -13.21
N GLY A 612 30.99 -14.71 -12.73
CA GLY A 612 30.28 -14.62 -11.47
C GLY A 612 29.17 -13.57 -11.50
N SER A 613 28.82 -13.02 -12.66
CA SER A 613 27.81 -11.97 -12.80
C SER A 613 26.44 -12.57 -13.09
N GLY A 614 25.40 -12.06 -12.44
CA GLY A 614 24.02 -12.40 -12.73
C GLY A 614 23.15 -11.16 -12.90
N THR A 615 22.03 -11.31 -13.60
CA THR A 615 21.06 -10.23 -13.80
C THR A 615 19.87 -10.31 -12.83
N LEU A 616 19.75 -11.40 -12.07
CA LEU A 616 18.71 -11.60 -11.07
C LEU A 616 19.27 -11.48 -9.64
N GLN A 617 18.55 -10.73 -8.81
CA GLN A 617 18.65 -10.74 -7.36
C GLN A 617 17.64 -11.75 -6.82
N VAL A 618 18.15 -12.84 -6.25
CA VAL A 618 17.33 -13.86 -5.58
C VAL A 618 17.04 -13.41 -4.16
N VAL A 619 15.75 -13.26 -3.85
CA VAL A 619 15.25 -12.68 -2.61
C VAL A 619 14.50 -13.75 -1.81
N PRO A 620 15.03 -14.19 -0.66
CA PRO A 620 14.29 -15.11 0.20
C PRO A 620 13.15 -14.36 0.90
N LEU A 621 12.00 -15.00 0.99
CA LEU A 621 10.87 -14.55 1.80
C LEU A 621 10.68 -15.52 2.98
N PHE A 622 11.07 -15.03 4.17
CA PHE A 622 10.88 -15.74 5.44
C PHE A 622 9.51 -15.40 6.02
N GLU A 623 8.62 -16.40 6.13
CA GLU A 623 7.19 -16.20 6.45
C GLU A 623 6.77 -16.79 7.80
N THR A 624 7.47 -17.80 8.32
CA THR A 624 7.19 -18.39 9.64
C THR A 624 8.13 -17.84 10.71
N VAL A 625 7.79 -18.00 11.98
CA VAL A 625 8.67 -17.53 13.06
C VAL A 625 9.97 -18.33 13.10
N GLU A 626 9.88 -19.63 12.86
CA GLU A 626 11.05 -20.51 12.82
C GLU A 626 11.99 -20.10 11.67
N ASP A 627 11.43 -19.68 10.53
CA ASP A 627 12.19 -19.15 9.40
C ASP A 627 12.82 -17.78 9.72
N LEU A 628 12.07 -16.87 10.36
CA LEU A 628 12.59 -15.56 10.80
C LEU A 628 13.77 -15.71 11.77
N GLN A 629 13.68 -16.66 12.70
CA GLN A 629 14.75 -16.97 13.64
C GLN A 629 15.98 -17.57 12.95
N ARG A 630 15.77 -18.37 11.90
CA ARG A 630 16.85 -19.01 11.13
C ARG A 630 17.46 -18.11 10.06
N ALA A 631 16.74 -17.09 9.60
CA ALA A 631 17.15 -16.20 8.51
C ALA A 631 18.60 -15.68 8.62
N PRO A 632 19.10 -15.23 9.79
CA PRO A 632 20.49 -14.79 9.91
C PRO A 632 21.51 -15.88 9.61
N ALA A 633 21.25 -17.13 10.04
CA ALA A 633 22.12 -18.26 9.78
C ALA A 633 22.12 -18.64 8.29
N VAL A 634 20.93 -18.71 7.67
CA VAL A 634 20.78 -18.98 6.22
C VAL A 634 21.56 -17.96 5.39
N MET A 635 21.41 -16.67 5.69
CA MET A 635 22.12 -15.63 4.95
C MET A 635 23.62 -15.64 5.20
N GLN A 636 24.05 -15.99 6.43
CA GLN A 636 25.47 -16.16 6.73
C GLN A 636 26.09 -17.29 5.90
N GLU A 637 25.45 -18.46 5.82
CA GLU A 637 25.91 -19.59 5.02
C GLU A 637 26.10 -19.20 3.54
N LEU A 638 25.18 -18.41 2.99
CA LEU A 638 25.28 -17.90 1.62
C LEU A 638 26.43 -16.89 1.45
N PHE A 639 26.61 -15.97 2.40
CA PHE A 639 27.67 -14.96 2.33
C PHE A 639 29.07 -15.57 2.53
N GLU A 640 29.18 -16.74 3.16
CA GLU A 640 30.43 -17.50 3.25
C GLU A 640 30.85 -18.07 1.88
N LEU A 641 29.92 -18.27 0.94
CA LEU A 641 30.22 -18.74 -0.42
C LEU A 641 30.89 -17.64 -1.28
N PRO A 642 32.12 -17.86 -1.79
CA PRO A 642 32.83 -16.83 -2.57
C PRO A 642 32.13 -16.41 -3.86
N PHE A 643 31.53 -17.38 -4.58
CA PHE A 643 30.83 -17.08 -5.84
C PHE A 643 29.56 -16.26 -5.59
N TYR A 644 28.91 -16.43 -4.42
CA TYR A 644 27.70 -15.69 -4.07
C TYR A 644 28.04 -14.23 -3.74
N ARG A 645 29.13 -13.98 -2.99
CA ARG A 645 29.61 -12.61 -2.80
C ARG A 645 30.06 -11.95 -4.10
N ALA A 646 30.71 -12.69 -5.00
CA ALA A 646 31.04 -12.20 -6.32
C ALA A 646 29.78 -11.81 -7.12
N LEU A 647 28.72 -12.63 -7.05
CA LEU A 647 27.41 -12.30 -7.65
C LEU A 647 26.85 -10.98 -7.13
N LEU A 648 26.85 -10.78 -5.81
CA LEU A 648 26.37 -9.53 -5.20
C LEU A 648 27.22 -8.31 -5.60
N ALA A 649 28.52 -8.50 -5.79
CA ALA A 649 29.45 -7.47 -6.23
C ALA A 649 29.39 -7.17 -7.74
N GLY A 650 28.53 -7.87 -8.51
CA GLY A 650 28.42 -7.72 -9.97
C GLY A 650 29.45 -8.53 -10.78
N GLY A 651 30.12 -9.49 -10.15
CA GLY A 651 31.08 -10.41 -10.75
C GLY A 651 32.43 -10.45 -10.03
N PHE A 652 33.30 -11.39 -10.40
CA PHE A 652 34.64 -11.56 -9.81
C PHE A 652 35.54 -10.33 -10.02
N SER A 653 35.32 -9.55 -11.08
CA SER A 653 36.05 -8.30 -11.35
C SER A 653 35.54 -7.10 -10.55
N GLY A 654 34.32 -7.16 -9.98
CA GLY A 654 33.73 -6.06 -9.22
C GLY A 654 34.36 -5.86 -7.83
N GLY A 655 34.96 -6.92 -7.26
CA GLY A 655 35.55 -6.89 -5.91
C GLY A 655 36.98 -6.34 -5.82
N GLN A 656 37.67 -6.04 -6.92
CA GLN A 656 39.06 -5.55 -6.91
C GLN A 656 39.19 -4.01 -6.86
N ALA A 657 38.09 -3.25 -6.89
CA ALA A 657 38.13 -1.79 -6.94
C ALA A 657 38.39 -1.09 -5.58
N ASP A 658 38.37 -1.83 -4.47
CA ASP A 658 38.47 -1.24 -3.11
C ASP A 658 39.88 -1.24 -2.50
N SER A 659 40.93 -1.68 -3.23
CA SER A 659 42.32 -1.41 -2.82
C SER A 659 43.09 -0.68 -3.91
N GLU A 660 43.26 0.62 -3.69
CA GLU A 660 44.33 1.44 -4.28
C GLU A 660 44.32 1.59 -5.82
N THR A 661 43.51 2.51 -6.36
CA THR A 661 43.98 3.42 -7.44
C THR A 661 42.99 4.55 -7.73
N THR A 662 43.37 5.76 -7.33
CA THR A 662 42.81 7.02 -7.80
C THR A 662 43.33 7.33 -9.20
N VAL A 663 42.55 7.06 -10.26
CA VAL A 663 42.75 7.72 -11.56
C VAL A 663 41.42 8.09 -12.21
N HIS A 664 41.36 9.33 -12.68
CA HIS A 664 40.22 10.04 -13.24
C HIS A 664 39.62 9.40 -14.50
N GLY A 665 38.29 9.24 -14.49
CA GLY A 665 37.44 9.04 -15.67
C GLY A 665 35.97 9.14 -15.25
N ALA A 666 35.28 10.18 -15.73
CA ALA A 666 33.83 10.33 -15.56
C ALA A 666 33.11 9.36 -16.51
N ASP A 667 31.90 8.93 -16.12
CA ASP A 667 30.91 8.19 -16.95
C ASP A 667 30.90 6.64 -16.88
N SER A 668 31.35 6.05 -15.77
CA SER A 668 30.82 4.76 -15.30
C SER A 668 30.13 4.95 -13.94
N PRO A 669 28.93 4.39 -13.69
CA PRO A 669 28.25 4.57 -12.43
C PRO A 669 29.12 3.99 -11.31
N ARG A 670 29.66 4.88 -10.49
CA ARG A 670 30.57 4.59 -9.38
C ARG A 670 29.89 3.64 -8.39
N SER A 671 30.61 2.57 -8.01
CA SER A 671 30.39 1.71 -6.84
C SER A 671 29.08 0.90 -6.85
N SER A 672 29.07 -0.28 -7.47
CA SER A 672 28.03 -1.29 -7.20
C SER A 672 28.21 -1.79 -5.78
N VAL A 673 27.54 -1.15 -4.83
CA VAL A 673 27.45 -1.65 -3.46
C VAL A 673 26.90 -3.07 -3.53
N SER A 674 27.63 -4.04 -2.96
CA SER A 674 27.16 -5.43 -2.86
C SER A 674 25.86 -5.43 -2.08
N LEU A 675 24.73 -5.64 -2.76
CA LEU A 675 23.39 -5.47 -2.18
C LEU A 675 22.65 -6.79 -2.16
N GLN A 676 22.23 -7.21 -0.97
CA GLN A 676 21.26 -8.29 -0.79
C GLN A 676 19.89 -7.71 -0.41
N GLU A 677 18.84 -8.20 -1.06
CA GLU A 677 17.46 -7.93 -0.63
C GLU A 677 16.91 -9.16 0.11
N VAL A 678 16.24 -8.94 1.24
CA VAL A 678 15.57 -10.01 2.01
C VAL A 678 14.14 -9.56 2.28
N MET A 679 13.18 -10.44 2.00
CA MET A 679 11.76 -10.16 2.21
C MET A 679 11.27 -10.79 3.52
N LEU A 680 10.48 -10.03 4.30
CA LEU A 680 9.91 -10.49 5.57
C LEU A 680 8.37 -10.53 5.50
N GLY A 681 7.79 -11.69 5.81
CA GLY A 681 6.35 -11.95 5.72
C GLY A 681 5.61 -11.68 7.03
N TYR A 682 4.86 -10.59 7.11
CA TYR A 682 4.13 -10.20 8.32
C TYR A 682 2.84 -11.02 8.53
N SER A 683 2.02 -11.15 7.49
CA SER A 683 0.66 -11.69 7.63
C SER A 683 0.64 -13.19 7.93
N ASP A 684 1.54 -13.96 7.32
CA ASP A 684 1.64 -15.41 7.56
C ASP A 684 2.28 -15.72 8.93
N SER A 685 3.30 -14.96 9.34
CA SER A 685 3.84 -15.03 10.72
C SER A 685 2.78 -14.67 11.76
N ASN A 686 1.94 -13.67 11.48
CA ASN A 686 0.85 -13.27 12.37
C ASN A 686 -0.22 -14.37 12.47
N LYS A 687 -0.57 -15.03 11.35
CA LYS A 687 -1.49 -16.17 11.35
C LYS A 687 -0.97 -17.32 12.22
N ASP A 688 0.34 -17.60 12.18
CA ASP A 688 0.94 -18.69 12.95
C ASP A 688 1.10 -18.38 14.46
N SER A 689 1.52 -17.15 14.80
CA SER A 689 2.07 -16.84 16.12
C SER A 689 1.34 -15.74 16.90
N GLY A 690 0.39 -15.05 16.28
CA GLY A 690 -0.32 -13.92 16.86
C GLY A 690 0.42 -12.59 16.70
N PHE A 691 -0.27 -11.51 17.04
CA PHE A 691 0.13 -10.15 16.69
C PHE A 691 1.43 -9.70 17.35
N LEU A 692 1.56 -9.84 18.67
CA LEU A 692 2.73 -9.31 19.39
C LEU A 692 3.99 -10.10 19.06
N SER A 693 3.89 -11.44 19.06
CA SER A 693 5.01 -12.33 18.75
C SER A 693 5.54 -12.11 17.33
N SER A 694 4.66 -12.08 16.33
CA SER A 694 5.08 -11.89 14.94
C SER A 694 5.79 -10.55 14.71
N ASN A 695 5.29 -9.44 15.27
CA ASN A 695 5.95 -8.13 15.13
C ASN A 695 7.31 -8.10 15.85
N TRP A 696 7.44 -8.75 17.01
CA TRP A 696 8.71 -8.82 17.73
C TRP A 696 9.76 -9.68 17.01
N GLU A 697 9.37 -10.86 16.51
CA GLU A 697 10.26 -11.74 15.75
C GLU A 697 10.78 -11.07 14.48
N ILE A 698 9.92 -10.31 13.77
CA ILE A 698 10.34 -9.54 12.61
C ILE A 698 11.33 -8.42 13.00
N HIS A 699 11.09 -7.72 14.11
CA HIS A 699 12.02 -6.70 14.62
C HIS A 699 13.40 -7.29 14.93
N LYS A 700 13.44 -8.43 15.62
CA LYS A 700 14.67 -9.18 15.92
C LYS A 700 15.37 -9.67 14.65
N ALA A 701 14.62 -10.26 13.71
CA ALA A 701 15.18 -10.78 12.46
C ALA A 701 15.84 -9.67 11.63
N GLN A 702 15.21 -8.49 11.52
CA GLN A 702 15.82 -7.34 10.84
C GLN A 702 17.14 -6.91 11.47
N GLN A 703 17.21 -6.82 12.80
CA GLN A 703 18.44 -6.47 13.51
C GLN A 703 19.54 -7.50 13.29
N ALA A 704 19.19 -8.79 13.41
CA ALA A 704 20.14 -9.88 13.24
C ALA A 704 20.67 -9.94 11.81
N LEU A 705 19.78 -9.85 10.80
CA LEU A 705 20.15 -9.81 9.39
C LEU A 705 21.07 -8.63 9.06
N GLN A 706 20.77 -7.43 9.60
CA GLN A 706 21.64 -6.27 9.43
C GLN A 706 23.03 -6.53 10.04
N GLY A 707 23.08 -7.13 11.24
CA GLY A 707 24.33 -7.52 11.88
C GLY A 707 25.13 -8.54 11.05
N VAL A 708 24.47 -9.49 10.38
CA VAL A 708 25.14 -10.41 9.45
C VAL A 708 25.70 -9.65 8.25
N ALA A 709 24.89 -8.81 7.59
CA ALA A 709 25.27 -8.07 6.40
C ALA A 709 26.47 -7.12 6.67
N ASP A 710 26.46 -6.40 7.80
CA ASP A 710 27.53 -5.52 8.25
C ASP A 710 28.88 -6.26 8.38
N ARG A 711 28.87 -7.50 8.93
CA ARG A 711 30.10 -8.31 9.10
C ARG A 711 30.75 -8.69 7.77
N PHE A 712 29.97 -8.81 6.70
CA PHE A 712 30.46 -9.16 5.37
C PHE A 712 30.63 -7.94 4.45
N GLY A 713 30.34 -6.72 4.92
CA GLY A 713 30.40 -5.50 4.10
C GLY A 713 29.34 -5.45 3.00
N ILE A 714 28.21 -6.13 3.21
CA ILE A 714 27.10 -6.22 2.26
C ILE A 714 26.02 -5.22 2.69
N ALA A 715 25.52 -4.40 1.77
CA ALA A 715 24.33 -3.61 2.03
C ALA A 715 23.10 -4.51 2.04
N LEU A 716 22.21 -4.25 2.97
CA LEU A 716 20.95 -4.97 3.11
C LEU A 716 19.79 -4.04 2.73
N ARG A 717 18.85 -4.53 1.94
CA ARG A 717 17.54 -3.90 1.74
C ARG A 717 16.46 -4.84 2.25
N ILE A 718 15.75 -4.40 3.28
CA ILE A 718 14.57 -5.12 3.75
C ILE A 718 13.40 -4.83 2.82
N PHE A 719 12.83 -5.90 2.27
CA PHE A 719 11.56 -5.85 1.54
C PHE A 719 10.42 -6.21 2.49
N HIS A 720 9.66 -5.19 2.88
CA HIS A 720 8.51 -5.33 3.76
C HIS A 720 7.29 -5.86 3.00
N GLY A 721 6.88 -7.09 3.31
CA GLY A 721 5.73 -7.74 2.70
C GLY A 721 4.37 -7.24 3.18
N ARG A 722 3.31 -7.85 2.62
CA ARG A 722 1.91 -7.59 2.98
C ARG A 722 1.68 -7.81 4.48
N GLY A 723 0.94 -6.90 5.12
CA GLY A 723 0.56 -6.99 6.53
C GLY A 723 1.41 -6.21 7.52
N GLY A 724 2.58 -5.73 7.10
CA GLY A 724 3.43 -4.90 7.96
C GLY A 724 2.79 -3.55 8.28
N SER A 725 3.11 -3.00 9.46
CA SER A 725 2.74 -1.63 9.86
C SER A 725 3.13 -0.59 8.80
N VAL A 726 4.23 -0.83 8.09
CA VAL A 726 4.76 0.02 7.01
C VAL A 726 3.87 0.01 5.75
N GLY A 727 3.31 -1.14 5.36
CA GLY A 727 2.50 -1.29 4.14
C GLY A 727 1.00 -1.03 4.33
N ARG A 728 0.47 -1.12 5.56
CA ARG A 728 -0.97 -1.23 5.82
C ARG A 728 -1.78 0.06 5.96
N GLY A 729 -1.18 1.25 5.81
CA GLY A 729 -1.93 2.52 5.83
C GLY A 729 -2.84 2.75 7.05
N GLY A 730 -2.57 2.03 8.15
CA GLY A 730 -3.43 1.94 9.33
C GLY A 730 -2.97 2.65 10.57
N GLY A 731 -1.67 2.80 10.66
CA GLY A 731 -1.08 4.01 11.20
C GLY A 731 -0.39 4.72 10.03
N PRO A 732 0.09 5.94 10.23
CA PRO A 732 0.93 6.63 9.26
C PRO A 732 2.14 5.77 8.93
N ALA A 733 2.34 5.49 7.64
CA ALA A 733 3.53 4.80 7.15
C ALA A 733 4.81 5.45 7.71
N TYR A 734 4.77 6.75 7.92
CA TYR A 734 5.79 7.54 8.60
C TYR A 734 6.22 6.95 9.95
N ASP A 735 5.29 6.79 10.89
CA ASP A 735 5.59 6.31 12.24
C ASP A 735 6.08 4.87 12.20
N ALA A 736 5.54 4.05 11.29
CA ALA A 736 5.93 2.65 11.13
C ALA A 736 7.37 2.50 10.59
N ILE A 737 7.80 3.40 9.70
CA ILE A 737 9.17 3.46 9.19
C ILE A 737 10.13 3.93 10.30
N LEU A 738 9.73 4.94 11.09
CA LEU A 738 10.52 5.39 12.25
C LEU A 738 10.65 4.33 13.35
N ALA A 739 9.69 3.42 13.43
CA ALA A 739 9.68 2.31 14.39
C ALA A 739 10.51 1.11 13.96
N GLN A 740 11.05 1.09 12.73
CA GLN A 740 11.99 0.04 12.33
C GLN A 740 13.29 0.14 13.15
N PRO A 741 14.01 -0.97 13.33
CA PRO A 741 15.30 -0.98 14.01
C PRO A 741 16.26 0.06 13.42
N GLY A 742 16.97 0.80 14.28
CA GLY A 742 17.73 1.99 13.88
C GLY A 742 18.84 1.81 12.83
N ARG A 743 19.17 0.58 12.42
CA ARG A 743 20.17 0.28 11.36
C ARG A 743 19.60 -0.43 10.14
N SER A 744 18.34 -0.85 10.13
CA SER A 744 17.82 -1.72 9.06
C SER A 744 17.42 -1.00 7.77
N ILE A 745 17.36 0.33 7.79
CA ILE A 745 16.93 1.14 6.63
C ILE A 745 18.14 1.70 5.87
N ASP A 746 19.01 2.48 6.51
CA ASP A 746 20.19 3.11 5.89
C ASP A 746 19.96 3.68 4.47
N GLY A 747 18.85 4.43 4.31
CA GLY A 747 18.43 5.02 3.04
C GLY A 747 17.76 4.09 2.03
N ARG A 748 17.61 2.80 2.35
CA ARG A 748 17.09 1.78 1.43
C ARG A 748 15.87 1.10 2.02
N ILE A 749 14.76 1.12 1.30
CA ILE A 749 13.56 0.39 1.72
C ILE A 749 12.78 -0.08 0.49
N LYS A 750 12.22 -1.29 0.57
CA LYS A 750 11.25 -1.76 -0.41
C LYS A 750 9.97 -2.14 0.32
N ILE A 751 8.83 -1.61 -0.12
CA ILE A 751 7.54 -1.74 0.57
C ILE A 751 6.52 -2.31 -0.40
N THR A 752 5.81 -3.35 0.02
CA THR A 752 4.62 -3.81 -0.70
C THR A 752 3.46 -2.83 -0.46
N GLU A 753 3.02 -2.18 -1.52
CA GLU A 753 1.78 -1.40 -1.55
C GLU A 753 0.60 -2.34 -1.80
N GLN A 754 -0.20 -2.54 -0.76
CA GLN A 754 -1.34 -3.46 -0.81
C GLN A 754 -2.47 -2.86 -1.65
N GLY A 755 -3.11 -3.70 -2.47
CA GLY A 755 -4.17 -3.25 -3.36
C GLY A 755 -5.30 -2.52 -2.62
N GLU A 756 -5.65 -2.95 -1.40
CA GLU A 756 -6.69 -2.36 -0.56
C GLU A 756 -6.42 -0.95 -0.04
N VAL A 757 -5.16 -0.49 -0.07
CA VAL A 757 -4.81 0.87 0.32
C VAL A 757 -4.50 1.78 -0.87
N LEU A 758 -4.39 1.24 -2.09
CA LEU A 758 -3.98 2.02 -3.27
C LEU A 758 -4.91 3.20 -3.52
N ALA A 759 -6.23 3.01 -3.41
CA ALA A 759 -7.18 4.10 -3.60
C ALA A 759 -6.99 5.22 -2.57
N SER A 760 -6.75 4.88 -1.29
CA SER A 760 -6.53 5.90 -0.26
C SER A 760 -5.20 6.65 -0.40
N LYS A 761 -4.19 6.04 -1.04
CA LYS A 761 -2.86 6.62 -1.21
C LYS A 761 -2.65 7.31 -2.55
N TYR A 762 -3.27 6.82 -3.62
CA TYR A 762 -2.89 7.15 -5.00
C TYR A 762 -4.06 7.51 -5.93
N ASN A 763 -5.31 7.56 -5.44
CA ASN A 763 -6.46 7.89 -6.29
C ASN A 763 -6.47 9.37 -6.75
N LEU A 764 -5.84 10.26 -5.98
CA LEU A 764 -5.73 11.69 -6.28
C LEU A 764 -4.26 12.13 -6.31
N PRO A 765 -3.87 13.08 -7.18
CA PRO A 765 -2.48 13.55 -7.30
C PRO A 765 -1.86 14.03 -6.00
N GLU A 766 -2.60 14.78 -5.20
CA GLU A 766 -2.07 15.37 -3.98
C GLU A 766 -1.91 14.36 -2.85
N LEU A 767 -2.82 13.37 -2.77
CA LEU A 767 -2.67 12.21 -1.87
C LEU A 767 -1.43 11.39 -2.23
N ALA A 768 -1.25 11.11 -3.52
CA ALA A 768 -0.09 10.38 -4.01
C ALA A 768 1.21 11.10 -3.65
N LEU A 769 1.28 12.40 -3.94
CA LEU A 769 2.44 13.21 -3.65
C LEU A 769 2.74 13.30 -2.15
N TYR A 770 1.71 13.47 -1.32
CA TYR A 770 1.87 13.49 0.14
C TYR A 770 2.37 12.15 0.68
N ASN A 771 1.81 11.03 0.22
CA ASN A 771 2.24 9.70 0.63
C ASN A 771 3.70 9.44 0.24
N LEU A 772 4.07 9.75 -1.01
CA LEU A 772 5.44 9.58 -1.51
C LEU A 772 6.45 10.45 -0.72
N GLU A 773 6.09 11.71 -0.45
CA GLU A 773 6.90 12.63 0.34
C GLU A 773 7.05 12.16 1.78
N THR A 774 5.96 11.67 2.38
CA THR A 774 5.93 11.17 3.76
C THR A 774 6.81 9.93 3.93
N VAL A 775 6.72 8.97 3.01
CA VAL A 775 7.59 7.78 3.01
C VAL A 775 9.05 8.19 2.86
N THR A 776 9.36 9.05 1.89
CA THR A 776 10.73 9.55 1.67
C THR A 776 11.29 10.24 2.91
N THR A 777 10.48 11.10 3.54
CA THR A 777 10.86 11.85 4.75
C THR A 777 11.13 10.89 5.91
N ALA A 778 10.28 9.88 6.09
CA ALA A 778 10.45 8.88 7.14
C ALA A 778 11.73 8.06 6.96
N VAL A 779 12.05 7.66 5.73
CA VAL A 779 13.28 6.91 5.41
C VAL A 779 14.52 7.72 5.77
N ILE A 780 14.55 9.01 5.39
CA ILE A 780 15.68 9.90 5.70
C ILE A 780 15.79 10.09 7.21
N GLN A 781 14.68 10.37 7.88
CA GLN A 781 14.67 10.61 9.32
C GLN A 781 15.10 9.37 10.12
N ALA A 782 14.54 8.19 9.79
CA ALA A 782 14.87 6.94 10.47
C ALA A 782 16.36 6.58 10.32
N SER A 783 16.93 6.86 9.16
CA SER A 783 18.35 6.58 8.87
C SER A 783 19.30 7.49 9.65
N LEU A 784 18.93 8.76 9.86
CA LEU A 784 19.79 9.78 10.50
C LEU A 784 19.56 9.91 12.02
N LEU A 785 18.32 9.91 12.49
CA LEU A 785 17.94 10.23 13.88
C LEU A 785 17.73 8.99 14.78
N ARG A 786 18.36 7.87 14.41
CA ARG A 786 18.31 6.53 15.01
C ARG A 786 17.86 6.50 16.49
N SER A 787 16.90 5.63 16.80
CA SER A 787 16.50 5.38 18.20
C SER A 787 17.46 4.36 18.84
N GLY A 788 18.17 4.74 19.91
CA GLY A 788 19.09 3.84 20.63
C GLY A 788 18.42 2.90 21.63
N PHE A 789 17.09 2.96 21.74
CA PHE A 789 16.31 2.19 22.71
C PHE A 789 16.32 0.70 22.42
N ASP A 790 16.45 0.34 21.15
CA ASP A 790 16.53 -1.04 20.73
C ASP A 790 17.75 -1.76 21.31
N ASP A 791 18.81 -1.07 21.75
CA ASP A 791 20.04 -1.67 22.30
C ASP A 791 19.97 -1.96 23.82
N ILE A 792 18.87 -1.60 24.47
CA ILE A 792 18.69 -1.77 25.92
C ILE A 792 18.28 -3.23 26.21
N GLN A 793 19.23 -4.04 26.71
CA GLN A 793 19.02 -5.48 26.97
C GLN A 793 17.80 -5.80 27.86
N PRO A 794 17.58 -5.12 29.01
CA PRO A 794 16.40 -5.40 29.84
C PRO A 794 15.07 -5.19 29.10
N TRP A 795 15.00 -4.25 28.16
CA TRP A 795 13.77 -4.00 27.40
C TRP A 795 13.50 -5.09 26.38
N ARG A 796 14.57 -5.65 25.79
CA ARG A 796 14.47 -6.80 24.90
C ARG A 796 13.98 -8.04 25.65
N GLU A 797 14.52 -8.30 26.84
CA GLU A 797 14.12 -9.45 27.67
C GLU A 797 12.64 -9.40 28.03
N ILE A 798 12.15 -8.22 28.44
CA ILE A 798 10.71 -8.03 28.73
C ILE A 798 9.85 -8.25 27.49
N MET A 799 10.27 -7.73 26.34
CA MET A 799 9.53 -7.95 25.10
C MET A 799 9.54 -9.41 24.64
N GLU A 800 10.64 -10.12 24.84
CA GLU A 800 10.75 -11.55 24.57
C GLU A 800 9.73 -12.34 25.39
N GLU A 801 9.63 -12.01 26.68
CA GLU A 801 8.68 -12.61 27.60
C GLU A 801 7.22 -12.33 27.21
N LEU A 802 6.89 -11.07 26.92
CA LEU A 802 5.55 -10.68 26.46
C LEU A 802 5.17 -11.37 25.14
N ALA A 803 6.11 -11.45 24.19
CA ALA A 803 5.91 -12.13 22.92
C ALA A 803 5.64 -13.64 23.11
N ALA A 804 6.41 -14.30 23.98
CA ALA A 804 6.24 -15.73 24.26
C ALA A 804 4.89 -16.04 24.93
N ARG A 805 4.49 -15.24 25.93
CA ARG A 805 3.18 -15.37 26.61
C ARG A 805 2.04 -15.13 25.63
N SER A 806 2.15 -14.11 24.77
CA SER A 806 1.17 -13.79 23.75
C SER A 806 1.01 -14.92 22.72
N ARG A 807 2.12 -15.47 22.21
CA ARG A 807 2.12 -16.62 21.28
C ARG A 807 1.43 -17.83 21.88
N ALA A 808 1.76 -18.18 23.12
CA ALA A 808 1.16 -19.33 23.80
C ALA A 808 -0.36 -19.19 23.92
N HIS A 809 -0.85 -18.01 24.34
CA HIS A 809 -2.28 -17.75 24.47
C HIS A 809 -3.00 -17.77 23.11
N TYR A 810 -2.41 -17.14 22.08
CA TYR A 810 -2.96 -17.16 20.73
C TYR A 810 -3.07 -18.59 20.18
N ARG A 811 -2.00 -19.39 20.29
CA ARG A 811 -2.01 -20.77 19.79
C ARG A 811 -3.01 -21.66 20.51
N ASN A 812 -3.22 -21.43 21.81
CA ASN A 812 -4.23 -22.16 22.58
C ASN A 812 -5.64 -21.99 21.99
N LEU A 813 -6.02 -20.76 21.59
CA LEU A 813 -7.30 -20.54 20.91
C LEU A 813 -7.33 -21.13 19.50
N ILE A 814 -6.30 -20.90 18.68
CA ILE A 814 -6.38 -21.21 17.25
C ILE A 814 -6.16 -22.70 16.94
N TYR A 815 -5.25 -23.36 17.66
CA TYR A 815 -4.80 -24.72 17.34
C TYR A 815 -5.22 -25.76 18.38
N GLU A 816 -5.35 -25.37 19.65
CA GLU A 816 -5.64 -26.32 20.74
C GLU A 816 -7.12 -26.37 21.13
N GLN A 817 -7.89 -25.29 20.89
CA GLN A 817 -9.32 -25.26 21.20
C GLN A 817 -10.13 -26.09 20.18
N PRO A 818 -10.74 -27.24 20.57
CA PRO A 818 -11.36 -28.18 19.64
C PRO A 818 -12.52 -27.58 18.83
N ASP A 819 -13.29 -26.66 19.42
CA ASP A 819 -14.45 -26.05 18.78
C ASP A 819 -14.10 -24.88 17.85
N PHE A 820 -12.84 -24.44 17.83
CA PHE A 820 -12.45 -23.23 17.11
C PHE A 820 -12.62 -23.35 15.59
N LEU A 821 -12.29 -24.50 15.00
CA LEU A 821 -12.43 -24.70 13.55
C LEU A 821 -13.89 -24.58 13.11
N ASP A 822 -14.81 -25.18 13.85
CA ASP A 822 -16.25 -25.09 13.58
C ASP A 822 -16.76 -23.68 13.82
N PHE A 823 -16.33 -23.04 14.92
CA PHE A 823 -16.61 -21.63 15.20
C PHE A 823 -16.23 -20.77 13.98
N PHE A 824 -15.01 -20.90 13.48
CA PHE A 824 -14.53 -20.14 12.34
C PHE A 824 -15.35 -20.39 11.07
N LEU A 825 -15.65 -21.66 10.75
CA LEU A 825 -16.38 -22.01 9.53
C LEU A 825 -17.85 -21.58 9.56
N GLN A 826 -18.50 -21.63 10.72
CA GLN A 826 -19.91 -21.27 10.87
C GLN A 826 -20.12 -19.77 11.09
N VAL A 827 -19.29 -19.13 11.90
CA VAL A 827 -19.49 -17.72 12.29
C VAL A 827 -19.02 -16.77 11.18
N THR A 828 -18.02 -17.16 10.38
CA THR A 828 -17.46 -16.29 9.33
C THR A 828 -18.02 -16.59 7.94
N PRO A 829 -18.04 -15.60 7.01
CA PRO A 829 -18.46 -15.81 5.63
C PRO A 829 -17.37 -16.45 4.75
N ILE A 830 -16.48 -17.29 5.31
CA ILE A 830 -15.33 -17.84 4.57
C ILE A 830 -15.75 -18.70 3.36
N GLU A 831 -16.85 -19.46 3.47
CA GLU A 831 -17.37 -20.25 2.36
C GLU A 831 -17.86 -19.36 1.22
N GLU A 832 -18.53 -18.26 1.55
CA GLU A 832 -19.03 -17.28 0.60
C GLU A 832 -17.87 -16.48 -0.02
N ILE A 833 -16.85 -16.11 0.78
CA ILE A 833 -15.60 -15.50 0.32
C ILE A 833 -14.85 -16.41 -0.65
N SER A 834 -14.88 -17.74 -0.44
CA SER A 834 -14.25 -18.66 -1.39
C SER A 834 -15.00 -18.80 -2.72
N GLN A 835 -16.30 -18.49 -2.73
CA GLN A 835 -17.15 -18.48 -3.93
C GLN A 835 -17.10 -17.14 -4.66
N LEU A 836 -16.54 -16.11 -4.02
CA LEU A 836 -16.36 -14.80 -4.64
C LEU A 836 -15.39 -14.90 -5.82
N GLN A 837 -15.84 -14.44 -6.99
CA GLN A 837 -15.02 -14.23 -8.18
C GLN A 837 -14.17 -12.95 -8.06
N ILE A 838 -13.53 -12.77 -6.90
CA ILE A 838 -12.92 -11.52 -6.44
C ILE A 838 -11.55 -11.26 -7.06
N SER A 839 -10.77 -12.33 -7.27
CA SER A 839 -9.41 -12.24 -7.81
C SER A 839 -9.12 -13.43 -8.70
N SER A 840 -8.11 -13.31 -9.54
CA SER A 840 -7.56 -14.41 -10.33
C SER A 840 -7.16 -15.61 -9.43
N ARG A 841 -6.71 -15.34 -8.20
CA ARG A 841 -6.16 -16.31 -7.24
C ARG A 841 -7.20 -17.16 -6.50
N PRO A 842 -6.96 -18.48 -6.28
CA PRO A 842 -7.79 -19.31 -5.39
C PRO A 842 -7.68 -18.93 -3.91
N ALA A 843 -8.73 -19.19 -3.11
CA ALA A 843 -8.73 -18.89 -1.67
C ALA A 843 -7.95 -19.90 -0.80
N ARG A 844 -7.71 -21.13 -1.29
CA ARG A 844 -6.96 -22.19 -0.58
C ARG A 844 -5.87 -22.77 -1.49
N ARG A 845 -4.81 -23.32 -0.88
CA ARG A 845 -3.81 -24.13 -1.60
C ARG A 845 -4.47 -25.46 -2.05
N SER A 846 -4.13 -25.96 -3.23
CA SER A 846 -4.75 -27.19 -3.77
C SER A 846 -4.26 -28.44 -3.03
N GLY A 847 -5.16 -29.39 -2.76
CA GLY A 847 -4.79 -30.77 -2.36
C GLY A 847 -4.89 -31.15 -0.88
N SER A 848 -5.26 -30.25 0.04
CA SER A 848 -5.35 -30.58 1.49
C SER A 848 -6.79 -30.60 2.02
N LYS A 849 -7.05 -31.39 3.07
CA LYS A 849 -8.31 -31.46 3.83
C LYS A 849 -8.76 -30.07 4.34
N LYS A 850 -10.00 -29.92 4.82
CA LYS A 850 -10.53 -28.70 5.46
C LYS A 850 -9.74 -28.36 6.75
N ASP A 851 -8.52 -27.86 6.63
CA ASP A 851 -7.62 -27.56 7.75
C ASP A 851 -7.13 -26.10 7.68
N LEU A 852 -6.91 -25.48 8.85
CA LEU A 852 -6.49 -24.07 9.01
C LEU A 852 -5.11 -23.81 8.41
N SER A 853 -4.23 -24.81 8.41
CA SER A 853 -2.90 -24.78 7.80
C SER A 853 -2.94 -24.44 6.30
N SER A 854 -3.98 -24.92 5.59
CA SER A 854 -4.17 -24.72 4.15
C SER A 854 -4.78 -23.37 3.77
N LEU A 855 -5.29 -22.63 4.76
CA LEU A 855 -5.88 -21.31 4.57
C LEU A 855 -4.79 -20.24 4.48
N ARG A 856 -4.86 -19.42 3.43
CA ARG A 856 -3.95 -18.29 3.22
C ARG A 856 -4.28 -17.13 4.16
N ALA A 857 -3.29 -16.28 4.44
CA ALA A 857 -3.46 -15.14 5.34
C ALA A 857 -4.55 -14.13 4.93
N ILE A 858 -4.77 -13.91 3.62
CA ILE A 858 -5.77 -12.94 3.14
C ILE A 858 -7.20 -13.39 3.49
N PRO A 859 -7.69 -14.58 3.07
CA PRO A 859 -8.99 -15.08 3.50
C PRO A 859 -9.14 -15.16 5.02
N TRP A 860 -8.07 -15.49 5.75
CA TRP A 860 -8.05 -15.52 7.21
C TRP A 860 -8.40 -14.16 7.83
N VAL A 861 -7.61 -13.13 7.54
CA VAL A 861 -7.83 -11.77 8.06
C VAL A 861 -9.14 -11.19 7.57
N PHE A 862 -9.50 -11.47 6.31
CA PHE A 862 -10.70 -10.93 5.70
C PHE A 862 -11.98 -11.48 6.34
N SER A 863 -12.04 -12.78 6.64
CA SER A 863 -13.15 -13.39 7.36
C SER A 863 -13.40 -12.73 8.72
N TRP A 864 -12.36 -12.48 9.51
CA TRP A 864 -12.47 -11.83 10.82
C TRP A 864 -12.78 -10.34 10.73
N THR A 865 -12.45 -9.70 9.61
CA THR A 865 -12.80 -8.30 9.34
C THR A 865 -14.30 -8.16 9.09
N GLN A 866 -14.89 -9.09 8.33
CA GLN A 866 -16.33 -9.09 8.03
C GLN A 866 -17.19 -9.24 9.29
N THR A 867 -16.78 -10.15 10.18
CA THR A 867 -17.52 -10.48 11.41
C THR A 867 -17.21 -9.55 12.59
N ARG A 868 -16.39 -8.50 12.38
CA ARG A 868 -16.06 -7.48 13.40
C ARG A 868 -15.33 -7.99 14.64
N PHE A 869 -14.78 -9.20 14.62
CA PHE A 869 -13.86 -9.68 15.67
C PHE A 869 -12.45 -9.10 15.52
N LEU A 870 -11.94 -8.99 14.29
CA LEU A 870 -10.54 -8.59 13.99
C LEU A 870 -9.49 -9.35 14.82
N LEU A 871 -9.80 -10.61 15.16
CA LEU A 871 -9.04 -11.48 16.07
C LEU A 871 -7.51 -11.50 15.82
N PRO A 872 -7.01 -11.58 14.56
CA PRO A 872 -5.58 -11.73 14.30
C PRO A 872 -4.71 -10.55 14.73
N SER A 873 -5.29 -9.42 15.15
CA SER A 873 -4.57 -8.16 15.31
C SER A 873 -4.36 -7.73 16.76
N TRP A 874 -4.97 -8.44 17.72
CA TRP A 874 -4.95 -8.05 19.14
C TRP A 874 -5.01 -9.24 20.10
N TYR A 875 -5.52 -10.41 19.68
CA TYR A 875 -5.71 -11.54 20.59
C TYR A 875 -4.39 -12.03 21.18
N GLY A 876 -4.35 -12.20 22.51
CA GLY A 876 -3.18 -12.61 23.28
C GLY A 876 -2.32 -11.44 23.79
N VAL A 877 -2.60 -10.19 23.41
CA VAL A 877 -1.88 -9.02 23.94
C VAL A 877 -2.29 -8.75 25.38
N GLY A 878 -3.60 -8.79 25.68
CA GLY A 878 -4.14 -8.51 27.01
C GLY A 878 -3.63 -9.50 28.05
N THR A 879 -3.75 -10.80 27.77
CA THR A 879 -3.26 -11.85 28.66
C THR A 879 -1.75 -11.75 28.91
N ALA A 880 -0.95 -11.45 27.87
CA ALA A 880 0.50 -11.31 28.02
C ALA A 880 0.88 -10.14 28.95
N ILE A 881 0.25 -8.97 28.75
CA ILE A 881 0.48 -7.78 29.56
C ILE A 881 -0.03 -8.01 30.99
N GLN A 882 -1.22 -8.59 31.16
CA GLN A 882 -1.80 -8.88 32.47
C GLN A 882 -0.88 -9.78 33.30
N SER A 883 -0.41 -10.88 32.71
CA SER A 883 0.50 -11.82 33.39
C SER A 883 1.80 -11.14 33.81
N PHE A 884 2.35 -10.25 32.97
CA PHE A 884 3.56 -9.48 33.32
C PHE A 884 3.29 -8.47 34.45
N LEU A 885 2.10 -7.87 34.49
CA LEU A 885 1.72 -6.95 35.57
C LEU A 885 1.51 -7.67 36.92
N GLU A 886 1.11 -8.93 36.94
CA GLU A 886 0.88 -9.68 38.19
C GLU A 886 2.14 -9.82 39.06
N GLU A 887 3.32 -9.83 38.45
CA GLU A 887 4.60 -9.94 39.15
C GLU A 887 4.94 -8.67 39.95
N ALA A 888 4.71 -7.49 39.36
CA ALA A 888 4.93 -6.20 40.01
C ALA A 888 3.99 -5.11 39.44
N PRO A 889 2.73 -5.01 39.91
CA PRO A 889 1.68 -4.25 39.21
C PRO A 889 1.98 -2.77 38.99
N GLN A 890 2.52 -2.08 40.00
CA GLN A 890 2.77 -0.64 39.92
C GLN A 890 4.05 -0.31 39.14
N GLU A 891 5.10 -1.10 39.34
CA GLU A 891 6.41 -0.87 38.69
C GLU A 891 6.35 -1.23 37.20
N ASN A 892 5.77 -2.39 36.87
CA ASN A 892 5.64 -2.83 35.49
C ASN A 892 4.69 -1.93 34.68
N MET A 893 3.61 -1.41 35.29
CA MET A 893 2.75 -0.44 34.60
C MET A 893 3.50 0.87 34.28
N LYS A 894 4.31 1.39 35.22
CA LYS A 894 5.16 2.57 34.97
C LYS A 894 6.14 2.30 33.83
N LEU A 895 6.73 1.11 33.79
CA LEU A 895 7.66 0.70 32.75
C LEU A 895 6.99 0.60 31.37
N LEU A 896 5.82 -0.02 31.26
CA LEU A 896 5.08 -0.10 29.99
C LEU A 896 4.65 1.28 29.47
N ARG A 897 4.27 2.20 30.37
CA ARG A 897 4.02 3.61 30.03
C ARG A 897 5.28 4.29 29.50
N TYR A 898 6.43 4.01 30.12
CA TYR A 898 7.72 4.53 29.66
C TYR A 898 8.09 4.00 28.27
N PHE A 899 7.86 2.70 28.00
CA PHE A 899 8.06 2.11 26.68
C PHE A 899 7.17 2.80 25.64
N TYR A 900 5.88 3.00 25.95
CA TYR A 900 4.95 3.68 25.04
C TYR A 900 5.39 5.11 24.72
N TYR A 901 5.97 5.82 25.68
CA TYR A 901 6.43 7.20 25.49
C TYR A 901 7.77 7.30 24.74
N LYS A 902 8.73 6.41 25.02
CA LYS A 902 10.12 6.53 24.52
C LYS A 902 10.46 5.57 23.38
N TRP A 903 9.92 4.36 23.35
CA TRP A 903 10.32 3.31 22.41
C TRP A 903 9.40 3.28 21.18
N PRO A 904 9.86 3.69 19.98
CA PRO A 904 9.01 3.77 18.79
C PRO A 904 8.36 2.43 18.40
N PHE A 905 9.08 1.32 18.55
CA PHE A 905 8.56 -0.02 18.29
C PHE A 905 7.36 -0.35 19.20
N PHE A 906 7.52 -0.20 20.51
CA PHE A 906 6.45 -0.51 21.47
C PHE A 906 5.25 0.41 21.30
N LYS A 907 5.49 1.71 21.09
CA LYS A 907 4.45 2.68 20.77
C LYS A 907 3.65 2.25 19.55
N MET A 908 4.32 1.86 18.46
CA MET A 908 3.69 1.40 17.24
C MET A 908 2.86 0.13 17.44
N ALA A 909 3.39 -0.86 18.17
CA ALA A 909 2.68 -2.10 18.47
C ALA A 909 1.37 -1.84 19.24
N ILE A 910 1.43 -1.04 20.31
CA ILE A 910 0.26 -0.68 21.13
C ILE A 910 -0.71 0.19 20.34
N SER A 911 -0.25 1.21 19.61
CA SER A 911 -1.12 2.07 18.80
C SER A 911 -1.85 1.29 17.68
N LYS A 912 -1.19 0.30 17.07
CA LYS A 912 -1.83 -0.57 16.08
C LYS A 912 -2.88 -1.49 16.72
N CYS A 913 -2.60 -2.00 17.92
CA CYS A 913 -3.57 -2.74 18.71
C CYS A 913 -4.78 -1.85 19.05
N GLU A 914 -4.55 -0.64 19.57
CA GLU A 914 -5.59 0.36 19.91
C GLU A 914 -6.49 0.68 18.72
N MET A 915 -5.90 0.96 17.54
CA MET A 915 -6.64 1.22 16.30
C MET A 915 -7.49 0.03 15.86
N THR A 916 -7.01 -1.19 16.07
CA THR A 916 -7.79 -2.36 15.68
C THR A 916 -8.94 -2.60 16.65
N LEU A 917 -8.69 -2.45 17.95
CA LEU A 917 -9.71 -2.53 19.00
C LEU A 917 -10.83 -1.52 18.78
N SER A 918 -10.53 -0.30 18.31
CA SER A 918 -11.56 0.71 18.04
C SER A 918 -12.50 0.35 16.89
N LYS A 919 -12.14 -0.65 16.07
CA LYS A 919 -12.94 -1.15 14.95
C LYS A 919 -13.69 -2.45 15.29
N VAL A 920 -13.39 -3.08 16.43
CA VAL A 920 -14.10 -4.28 16.91
C VAL A 920 -15.52 -3.88 17.34
N ASP A 921 -16.48 -4.74 17.01
CA ASP A 921 -17.87 -4.58 17.45
C ASP A 921 -18.37 -5.96 17.91
N LEU A 922 -18.33 -6.18 19.23
CA LEU A 922 -18.73 -7.46 19.82
C LEU A 922 -20.23 -7.71 19.73
N GLN A 923 -21.06 -6.68 19.63
CA GLN A 923 -22.51 -6.83 19.48
C GLN A 923 -22.83 -7.45 18.12
N ILE A 924 -22.22 -6.91 17.06
CA ILE A 924 -22.32 -7.50 15.72
C ILE A 924 -21.70 -8.89 15.72
N ALA A 925 -20.50 -9.05 16.28
CA ALA A 925 -19.79 -10.33 16.31
C ALA A 925 -20.64 -11.43 16.97
N HIS A 926 -21.29 -11.12 18.10
CA HIS A 926 -22.22 -12.02 18.79
C HIS A 926 -23.43 -12.35 17.94
N HIS A 927 -23.97 -11.37 17.20
CA HIS A 927 -25.09 -11.61 16.29
C HIS A 927 -24.75 -12.61 15.18
N TYR A 928 -23.51 -12.60 14.65
CA TYR A 928 -23.05 -13.67 13.73
C TYR A 928 -23.08 -15.04 14.40
N VAL A 929 -22.61 -15.14 15.65
CA VAL A 929 -22.61 -16.39 16.41
C VAL A 929 -24.04 -16.90 16.62
N GLN A 930 -24.95 -16.05 17.09
CA GLN A 930 -26.32 -16.44 17.41
C GLN A 930 -27.11 -16.88 16.16
N GLU A 931 -26.96 -16.15 15.05
CA GLU A 931 -27.81 -16.35 13.87
C GLU A 931 -27.26 -17.34 12.84
N LEU A 932 -25.94 -17.49 12.72
CA LEU A 932 -25.34 -18.34 11.69
C LEU A 932 -24.92 -19.72 12.20
N SER A 933 -24.73 -19.89 13.51
CA SER A 933 -24.40 -21.19 14.10
C SER A 933 -25.57 -22.15 14.02
N HIS A 934 -25.27 -23.44 13.84
CA HIS A 934 -26.28 -24.48 13.90
C HIS A 934 -26.93 -24.55 15.28
N PRO A 935 -28.25 -24.81 15.39
CA PRO A 935 -28.93 -24.84 16.69
C PRO A 935 -28.30 -25.79 17.71
N GLU A 936 -27.80 -26.95 17.27
CA GLU A 936 -27.07 -27.90 18.12
C GLU A 936 -25.70 -27.42 18.62
N ASP A 937 -25.08 -26.48 17.90
CA ASP A 937 -23.72 -25.99 18.17
C ASP A 937 -23.70 -24.69 18.98
N ARG A 938 -24.84 -24.01 19.15
CA ARG A 938 -24.88 -22.67 19.78
C ARG A 938 -24.26 -22.63 21.18
N GLU A 939 -24.61 -23.58 22.05
CA GLU A 939 -24.13 -23.58 23.43
C GLU A 939 -22.61 -23.78 23.51
N ARG A 940 -22.04 -24.69 22.71
CA ARG A 940 -20.58 -24.89 22.67
C ARG A 940 -19.84 -23.70 22.06
N LEU A 941 -20.40 -23.09 21.00
CA LEU A 941 -19.77 -21.97 20.30
C LEU A 941 -19.87 -20.66 21.08
N GLU A 942 -20.87 -20.53 21.96
CA GLU A 942 -20.97 -19.41 22.90
C GLU A 942 -19.78 -19.36 23.85
N GLY A 943 -19.31 -20.51 24.36
CA GLY A 943 -18.10 -20.56 25.19
C GLY A 943 -16.84 -20.05 24.48
N VAL A 944 -16.72 -20.30 23.17
CA VAL A 944 -15.63 -19.76 22.34
C VAL A 944 -15.77 -18.25 22.19
N PHE A 945 -17.00 -17.75 21.98
CA PHE A 945 -17.28 -16.31 21.93
C PHE A 945 -16.91 -15.61 23.24
N GLU A 946 -17.33 -16.15 24.39
CA GLU A 946 -17.02 -15.60 25.71
C GLU A 946 -15.50 -15.55 25.95
N GLN A 947 -14.76 -16.59 25.58
CA GLN A 947 -13.30 -16.60 25.66
C GLN A 947 -12.67 -15.45 24.85
N ILE A 948 -13.18 -15.19 23.64
CA ILE A 948 -12.70 -14.09 22.78
C ILE A 948 -13.11 -12.73 23.35
N ALA A 949 -14.35 -12.58 23.80
CA ALA A 949 -14.87 -11.34 24.36
C ALA A 949 -14.12 -10.92 25.64
N ASN A 950 -13.81 -11.87 26.52
CA ASN A 950 -13.05 -11.61 27.74
C ASN A 950 -11.64 -11.09 27.43
N GLU A 951 -10.93 -11.68 26.47
CA GLU A 951 -9.62 -11.18 26.04
C GLU A 951 -9.72 -9.79 25.40
N TYR A 952 -10.80 -9.48 24.68
CA TYR A 952 -11.03 -8.14 24.12
C TYR A 952 -11.12 -7.08 25.21
N TYR A 953 -11.99 -7.29 26.22
CA TYR A 953 -12.17 -6.33 27.31
C TYR A 953 -10.87 -6.15 28.11
N LEU A 954 -10.18 -7.26 28.41
CA LEU A 954 -8.88 -7.22 29.08
C LEU A 954 -7.86 -6.40 28.29
N THR A 955 -7.72 -6.69 26.99
CA THR A 955 -6.77 -5.98 26.11
C THR A 955 -7.10 -4.50 26.02
N ARG A 956 -8.39 -4.15 25.81
CA ARG A 956 -8.87 -2.77 25.75
C ARG A 956 -8.50 -1.99 27.01
N ASP A 957 -8.83 -2.53 28.18
CA ASP A 957 -8.65 -1.84 29.45
C ASP A 957 -7.15 -1.64 29.77
N LEU A 958 -6.30 -2.62 29.43
CA LEU A 958 -4.86 -2.51 29.59
C LEU A 958 -4.22 -1.51 28.61
N VAL A 959 -4.65 -1.51 27.35
CA VAL A 959 -4.19 -0.52 26.36
C VAL A 959 -4.53 0.90 26.83
N LEU A 960 -5.76 1.16 27.27
CA LEU A 960 -6.17 2.47 27.81
C LEU A 960 -5.35 2.87 29.04
N LYS A 961 -5.02 1.92 29.93
CA LYS A 961 -4.15 2.17 31.08
C LYS A 961 -2.71 2.53 30.68
N ILE A 962 -2.17 1.89 29.64
CA ILE A 962 -0.82 2.13 29.11
C ILE A 962 -0.75 3.48 28.40
N THR A 963 -1.73 3.78 27.54
CA THR A 963 -1.75 5.05 26.80
C THR A 963 -2.15 6.24 27.67
N GLY A 964 -2.90 5.99 28.75
CA GLY A 964 -3.49 7.04 29.59
C GLY A 964 -4.71 7.70 28.95
N HIS A 965 -5.26 7.12 27.88
CA HIS A 965 -6.43 7.64 27.19
C HIS A 965 -7.73 7.23 27.90
N PRO A 966 -8.73 8.12 28.01
CA PRO A 966 -10.03 7.74 28.55
C PRO A 966 -10.87 6.93 27.54
N ARG A 967 -10.67 7.15 26.22
CA ARG A 967 -11.29 6.36 25.15
C ARG A 967 -10.26 5.97 24.11
N LEU A 968 -10.54 4.87 23.40
CA LEU A 968 -9.69 4.43 22.30
C LEU A 968 -9.53 5.55 21.27
N LEU A 969 -8.31 5.73 20.77
CA LEU A 969 -7.94 6.73 19.77
C LEU A 969 -8.00 8.20 20.23
N ASP A 970 -8.08 8.52 21.52
CA ASP A 970 -8.00 9.93 21.96
C ASP A 970 -6.63 10.57 21.62
N GLY A 971 -5.59 9.78 21.38
CA GLY A 971 -4.29 10.22 20.84
C GLY A 971 -4.29 10.52 19.33
N ASP A 972 -5.36 10.18 18.60
CA ASP A 972 -5.53 10.36 17.16
C ASP A 972 -6.98 10.78 16.82
N PRO A 973 -7.36 12.05 17.07
CA PRO A 973 -8.74 12.50 16.92
C PRO A 973 -9.25 12.45 15.48
N ASP A 974 -8.37 12.61 14.49
CA ASP A 974 -8.72 12.53 13.07
C ASP A 974 -9.17 11.10 12.72
N LEU A 975 -8.39 10.09 13.13
CA LEU A 975 -8.75 8.70 12.97
C LEU A 975 -9.98 8.31 13.80
N GLN A 976 -10.11 8.82 15.03
CA GLN A 976 -11.28 8.56 15.88
C GLN A 976 -12.57 9.04 15.20
N ARG A 977 -12.57 10.27 14.66
CA ARG A 977 -13.69 10.83 13.90
C ARG A 977 -13.99 9.98 12.66
N SER A 978 -12.95 9.60 11.93
CA SER A 978 -13.06 8.75 10.75
C SER A 978 -13.78 7.43 11.06
N VAL A 979 -13.35 6.72 12.11
CA VAL A 979 -13.97 5.46 12.54
C VAL A 979 -15.44 5.67 12.94
N GLN A 980 -15.75 6.74 13.68
CA GLN A 980 -17.11 7.05 14.10
C GLN A 980 -18.05 7.33 12.92
N LEU A 981 -17.62 8.16 11.95
CA LEU A 981 -18.40 8.46 10.75
C LEU A 981 -18.74 7.19 9.96
N ARG A 982 -17.80 6.24 9.89
CA ARG A 982 -17.97 4.98 9.15
C ARG A 982 -18.85 3.98 9.87
N ASN A 983 -18.82 3.91 11.21
CA ASN A 983 -19.66 2.99 11.96
C ASN A 983 -21.16 3.21 11.69
N ASN A 984 -21.58 4.46 11.42
CA ASN A 984 -22.98 4.81 11.06
C ASN A 984 -23.51 4.09 9.80
N THR A 985 -22.63 3.55 8.95
CA THR A 985 -23.02 2.82 7.72
C THR A 985 -22.60 1.35 7.76
N ILE A 986 -21.46 1.04 8.38
CA ILE A 986 -20.95 -0.34 8.45
C ILE A 986 -21.80 -1.18 9.42
N VAL A 987 -22.25 -0.62 10.55
CA VAL A 987 -23.05 -1.35 11.54
C VAL A 987 -24.37 -1.88 10.91
N PRO A 988 -25.19 -1.05 10.24
CA PRO A 988 -26.37 -1.54 9.51
C PRO A 988 -26.04 -2.58 8.43
N LEU A 989 -24.94 -2.39 7.69
CA LEU A 989 -24.47 -3.36 6.69
C LEU A 989 -24.11 -4.72 7.30
N GLY A 990 -23.54 -4.74 8.50
CA GLY A 990 -23.24 -5.96 9.24
C GLY A 990 -24.49 -6.78 9.56
N PHE A 991 -25.54 -6.15 10.08
CA PHE A 991 -26.81 -6.82 10.35
C PHE A 991 -27.52 -7.29 9.06
N LEU A 992 -27.48 -6.48 8.00
CA LEU A 992 -27.97 -6.88 6.68
C LEU A 992 -27.20 -8.10 6.13
N GLN A 993 -25.87 -8.15 6.32
CA GLN A 993 -25.04 -9.28 5.91
C GLN A 993 -25.48 -10.57 6.62
N VAL A 994 -25.67 -10.56 7.95
CA VAL A 994 -26.11 -11.73 8.71
C VAL A 994 -27.46 -12.26 8.18
N SER A 995 -28.43 -11.37 7.99
CA SER A 995 -29.75 -11.74 7.43
C SER A 995 -29.63 -12.39 6.04
N LEU A 996 -28.82 -11.82 5.15
CA LEU A 996 -28.61 -12.35 3.79
C LEU A 996 -27.85 -13.69 3.78
N LEU A 997 -26.83 -13.85 4.63
CA LEU A 997 -26.08 -15.10 4.80
C LEU A 997 -26.96 -16.21 5.38
N LYS A 998 -27.76 -15.91 6.41
CA LYS A 998 -28.74 -16.84 7.01
C LYS A 998 -29.71 -17.36 5.95
N ARG A 999 -30.30 -16.47 5.15
CA ARG A 999 -31.19 -16.83 4.03
C ARG A 999 -30.48 -17.69 2.97
N LEU A 1000 -29.24 -17.35 2.61
CA LEU A 1000 -28.44 -18.09 1.63
C LEU A 1000 -28.12 -19.52 2.11
N ARG A 1001 -27.73 -19.68 3.38
CA ARG A 1001 -27.39 -20.99 3.97
C ARG A 1001 -28.64 -21.86 4.15
N GLN A 1002 -29.77 -21.30 4.57
CA GLN A 1002 -31.04 -22.02 4.66
C GLN A 1002 -31.54 -22.51 3.28
N HIS A 1003 -31.30 -21.76 2.21
CA HIS A 1003 -31.61 -22.19 0.84
C HIS A 1003 -30.80 -23.44 0.44
N LYS A 1004 -29.52 -23.54 0.82
CA LYS A 1004 -28.71 -24.75 0.56
C LYS A 1004 -29.32 -25.97 1.26
N SER A 1005 -29.67 -25.85 2.54
CA SER A 1005 -30.26 -26.95 3.33
C SER A 1005 -31.64 -27.37 2.82
N SER A 1006 -32.48 -26.42 2.41
CA SER A 1006 -33.82 -26.70 1.88
C SER A 1006 -33.81 -27.32 0.47
N ALA A 1007 -32.84 -26.94 -0.36
CA ALA A 1007 -32.60 -27.57 -1.66
C ALA A 1007 -32.10 -29.01 -1.51
N ALA A 1008 -31.26 -29.28 -0.50
CA ALA A 1008 -30.79 -30.64 -0.18
C ALA A 1008 -31.88 -31.56 0.36
N SER A 1009 -32.91 -31.01 1.03
CA SER A 1009 -34.07 -31.78 1.53
C SER A 1009 -35.20 -31.97 0.51
N GLY A 1010 -35.01 -31.52 -0.74
CA GLY A 1010 -35.99 -31.69 -1.83
C GLY A 1010 -37.20 -30.73 -1.77
N VAL A 1011 -37.19 -29.75 -0.86
CA VAL A 1011 -38.29 -28.79 -0.65
C VAL A 1011 -37.83 -27.39 -1.07
N ILE A 1012 -38.07 -27.00 -2.33
CA ILE A 1012 -37.79 -25.63 -2.78
C ILE A 1012 -38.97 -24.73 -2.41
N ARG A 1013 -38.86 -24.01 -1.29
CA ARG A 1013 -39.80 -22.95 -0.86
C ARG A 1013 -39.20 -21.53 -0.92
N SER A 1014 -38.23 -21.28 -1.81
CA SER A 1014 -37.66 -19.94 -1.98
C SER A 1014 -38.27 -19.22 -3.19
N ARG A 1015 -38.74 -17.97 -3.00
CA ARG A 1015 -39.15 -17.07 -4.10
C ARG A 1015 -37.97 -16.57 -4.94
N TYR A 1016 -36.74 -16.68 -4.44
CA TYR A 1016 -35.54 -16.09 -5.02
C TYR A 1016 -34.51 -17.15 -5.38
N SER A 1017 -33.72 -16.88 -6.42
CA SER A 1017 -32.64 -17.76 -6.85
C SER A 1017 -31.43 -17.67 -5.90
N ARG A 1018 -30.64 -18.75 -5.85
CA ARG A 1018 -29.35 -18.75 -5.12
C ARG A 1018 -28.40 -17.64 -5.60
N GLY A 1019 -28.45 -17.30 -6.90
CA GLY A 1019 -27.62 -16.25 -7.49
C GLY A 1019 -27.94 -14.85 -6.95
N GLU A 1020 -29.22 -14.53 -6.76
CA GLU A 1020 -29.65 -13.23 -6.20
C GLU A 1020 -29.27 -13.08 -4.73
N LEU A 1021 -29.46 -14.14 -3.93
CA LEU A 1021 -29.05 -14.17 -2.52
C LEU A 1021 -27.54 -14.03 -2.37
N LEU A 1022 -26.78 -14.75 -3.20
CA LEU A 1022 -25.33 -14.62 -3.23
C LEU A 1022 -24.95 -13.18 -3.56
N ARG A 1023 -25.48 -12.59 -4.64
CA ARG A 1023 -25.20 -11.20 -5.04
C ARG A 1023 -25.46 -10.20 -3.91
N GLY A 1024 -26.58 -10.32 -3.20
CA GLY A 1024 -26.89 -9.50 -2.04
C GLY A 1024 -25.82 -9.60 -0.95
N ALA A 1025 -25.44 -10.82 -0.57
CA ALA A 1025 -24.37 -11.04 0.41
C ALA A 1025 -23.03 -10.46 -0.08
N LEU A 1026 -22.69 -10.61 -1.37
CA LEU A 1026 -21.44 -10.09 -1.92
C LEU A 1026 -21.37 -8.55 -1.88
N LEU A 1027 -22.48 -7.85 -2.09
CA LEU A 1027 -22.54 -6.39 -1.95
C LEU A 1027 -22.22 -5.96 -0.52
N THR A 1028 -22.76 -6.66 0.48
CA THR A 1028 -22.43 -6.36 1.89
C THR A 1028 -20.97 -6.66 2.22
N ILE A 1029 -20.40 -7.76 1.68
CA ILE A 1029 -18.99 -8.11 1.88
C ILE A 1029 -18.08 -7.00 1.34
N ASN A 1030 -18.38 -6.50 0.14
CA ASN A 1030 -17.65 -5.39 -0.47
C ASN A 1030 -17.80 -4.08 0.33
N GLY A 1031 -19.03 -3.76 0.76
CA GLY A 1031 -19.31 -2.58 1.57
C GLY A 1031 -18.56 -2.57 2.90
N ILE A 1032 -18.58 -3.68 3.65
CA ILE A 1032 -17.84 -3.80 4.92
C ILE A 1032 -16.33 -3.78 4.68
N ALA A 1033 -15.82 -4.42 3.62
CA ALA A 1033 -14.40 -4.40 3.28
C ALA A 1033 -13.89 -2.98 3.04
N ALA A 1034 -14.59 -2.21 2.21
CA ALA A 1034 -14.27 -0.81 1.94
C ALA A 1034 -14.41 0.05 3.21
N GLY A 1035 -15.41 -0.28 4.05
CA GLY A 1035 -15.65 0.25 5.39
C GLY A 1035 -14.45 0.19 6.32
N MET A 1036 -14.00 -1.03 6.54
CA MET A 1036 -12.98 -1.37 7.52
C MET A 1036 -11.57 -1.00 7.07
N ARG A 1037 -11.37 -0.88 5.74
CA ARG A 1037 -10.07 -0.70 5.08
C ARG A 1037 -9.07 -1.72 5.60
N ASN A 1038 -8.08 -1.25 6.34
CA ASN A 1038 -6.95 -2.03 6.83
C ASN A 1038 -7.18 -2.44 8.30
N THR A 1039 -6.92 -3.71 8.62
CA THR A 1039 -7.43 -4.31 9.87
C THR A 1039 -6.46 -5.24 10.62
N GLY A 1040 -5.21 -5.40 10.19
CA GLY A 1040 -4.29 -6.33 10.88
C GLY A 1040 -2.90 -6.47 10.31
#